data_AF-A0AA36ML15-F1
#
_entry.id   AF-A0AA36ML15-F1
#
_cell.length_a   1.000
_cell.length_b   1.000
_cell.length_c   1.000
_cell.angle_alpha   90.00
_cell.angle_beta   90.00
_cell.angle_gamma   90.00
#
_symmetry.space_group_name_H-M   'P 1'
#
loop_
_entity.id
_entity.type
_entity.pdbx_description
1 polymer ?
#
loop_
_entity_poly.entity_id
_entity_poly.type
_entity_poly.pdbx_seq_one_letter_code
_entity_poly.pdbx_strand_id
1 'polypeptide(L)'
;MMDGPPVVVVGLGGVGSHCAHALVRSGVRRLRLVDFDRVSLSSLNRHAAALRRDVGLPKVSVCAAYFASISAGSESDFDPRDSMFTAEAAEELLLGEERPRLVVDCIDDVKTKLELLAFCAAEKLPVVSALGSGAKDDPTKICVAQGLRDIDNDPLATKLRKGAAAQGLDLDGIFFVYSSQKVQRALLPLSDEQRANPEEFGSVANFRLRVIPVLGTQPAAAGMAIAAQVLNLLNGLEDFEAQPTPAPRRNLIDKLLDSFKREELKRGGRACLTDVTPAEASFMVHEVWLGRSALDPSLDAFAATGIRFTLTRWDQNSPPRAGNLILATAQEAEKHRTPEDAPPEVRARVEAALRRAERALARPLLLATADRAETAASAAAAGRCQSAARTEGRLWPQRCETVWDAEEAALVQEQLSRSAAFLGKGQEKLQGAFVVIVGLGAVGSSAAILLARAGVGHLRLVDGSPVRRMDGHALAKATDVGRHKVEVCKEVMLAVLPHLDIEAVPSHLTEGREDECLAPRDGDCETMILDCVGGFRSKELIMRYALARHVRVVSVCTTAAPCPADPSRVAVAPLGEVWAWPACAELRGRLAQEDPEAFKDIEVVHSQEPALWAKPSCTSALSHRLQLGATAAAAVMLRLTGTQVAHQADPCGMNFWKKLRNSLERSESGDTLPDLHAVGCVADYLWRARSALSGQMGAKHSDMAMVRWDRSKPVDLANLVLLTAEEAQLHLADTKRTGSLPPEVLDGRDVEDCPWRRTHGILQKLRAHLEASDRGRVEAEPFLESRATQAAVAMEGKGEMDKAPQQARSGFLGLVGETPLVELRCLSQSTGRKILGKAEFLSPGGCQKDRVARQILEEAVAGGALNPGATVVEGTSGSTGISLSLAAAALGFKVHVVMPDDQAKEKAEQLRRFGATVQMVRPVSISSPEHYVNVARRHAQALNAEKGPGAALFADQFENPANFRAHYEGTGPELWRQCEAHGENPRLDAFVMSAGTGGTLAGVGRYLKERSPNTKVVLADVPGSALYFKVAKGVLYAPEQEERSIRRHRQDTIAEGIGNDRLTANLALGLEEHSGFCAVDGAVQVSDQEALQMSQHLLAHEGLFLGSSAAVNCVAAVKVARELPRGSIVATVLCDSGNRHLTKFHNPAAWAEYGLSPPRPHEALDLSFVQKS
;
A
#
# COMPACT_ATOMS: atom_id res chain seq x y z
N MET A 1 -20.06 -35.40 0.45
CA MET A 1 -18.81 -35.19 -0.31
C MET A 1 -17.75 -36.27 -0.06
N MET A 2 -17.81 -37.03 1.06
CA MET A 2 -16.69 -37.83 1.57
C MET A 2 -16.51 -39.25 0.96
N ASP A 3 -17.47 -39.76 0.17
CA ASP A 3 -17.41 -41.11 -0.45
C ASP A 3 -17.40 -41.06 -2.00
N GLY A 4 -17.11 -39.90 -2.60
CA GLY A 4 -17.09 -39.71 -4.07
C GLY A 4 -15.73 -40.07 -4.71
N PRO A 5 -15.66 -40.17 -6.05
CA PRO A 5 -14.47 -40.62 -6.78
C PRO A 5 -13.20 -39.85 -6.40
N PRO A 6 -12.00 -40.46 -6.56
CA PRO A 6 -10.76 -39.87 -6.07
C PRO A 6 -10.43 -38.55 -6.77
N VAL A 7 -9.75 -37.67 -6.05
CA VAL A 7 -8.99 -36.56 -6.66
C VAL A 7 -7.58 -37.04 -6.90
N VAL A 8 -7.06 -36.86 -8.12
CA VAL A 8 -5.70 -37.29 -8.47
C VAL A 8 -4.77 -36.09 -8.34
N VAL A 9 -3.67 -36.24 -7.59
CA VAL A 9 -2.62 -35.21 -7.48
C VAL A 9 -1.34 -35.75 -8.09
N VAL A 10 -0.88 -35.11 -9.18
CA VAL A 10 0.32 -35.51 -9.91
C VAL A 10 1.47 -34.54 -9.63
N GLY A 11 2.55 -35.07 -9.08
CA GLY A 11 3.72 -34.31 -8.60
C GLY A 11 3.57 -33.85 -7.15
N LEU A 12 4.25 -34.52 -6.22
CA LEU A 12 4.28 -34.24 -4.78
C LEU A 12 5.51 -33.44 -4.36
N GLY A 13 5.93 -32.50 -5.21
CA GLY A 13 6.94 -31.50 -4.86
C GLY A 13 6.43 -30.47 -3.84
N GLY A 14 7.02 -29.27 -3.85
CA GLY A 14 6.64 -28.21 -2.91
C GLY A 14 5.24 -27.64 -3.13
N VAL A 15 4.62 -27.87 -4.28
CA VAL A 15 3.24 -27.43 -4.57
C VAL A 15 2.25 -28.54 -4.26
N GLY A 16 2.41 -29.71 -4.90
CA GLY A 16 1.42 -30.78 -4.78
C GLY A 16 1.34 -31.43 -3.40
N SER A 17 2.44 -31.53 -2.65
CA SER A 17 2.39 -32.03 -1.26
C SER A 17 1.55 -31.11 -0.36
N HIS A 18 1.67 -29.79 -0.53
CA HIS A 18 0.87 -28.79 0.20
C HIS A 18 -0.59 -28.77 -0.26
N CYS A 19 -0.85 -28.96 -1.56
CA CYS A 19 -2.20 -29.11 -2.09
C CYS A 19 -2.90 -30.34 -1.49
N ALA A 20 -2.28 -31.52 -1.60
CA ALA A 20 -2.83 -32.76 -1.05
C ALA A 20 -3.06 -32.64 0.46
N HIS A 21 -2.10 -32.08 1.20
CA HIS A 21 -2.26 -31.85 2.63
C HIS A 21 -3.47 -30.96 2.97
N ALA A 22 -3.67 -29.85 2.25
CA ALA A 22 -4.81 -28.95 2.43
C ALA A 22 -6.14 -29.61 2.07
N LEU A 23 -6.18 -30.44 1.01
CA LEU A 23 -7.37 -31.23 0.63
C LEU A 23 -7.78 -32.22 1.72
N VAL A 24 -6.83 -33.00 2.25
CA VAL A 24 -7.09 -33.98 3.33
C VAL A 24 -7.61 -33.27 4.59
N ARG A 25 -6.95 -32.18 4.98
CA ARG A 25 -7.38 -31.35 6.11
C ARG A 25 -8.79 -30.77 5.92
N SER A 26 -9.16 -30.48 4.68
CA SER A 26 -10.50 -29.97 4.32
C SER A 26 -11.55 -31.07 4.14
N GLY A 27 -11.20 -32.33 4.45
CA GLY A 27 -12.13 -33.46 4.47
C GLY A 27 -12.18 -34.27 3.18
N VAL A 28 -11.28 -34.06 2.23
CA VAL A 28 -11.14 -34.94 1.07
C VAL A 28 -10.45 -36.24 1.51
N ARG A 29 -11.21 -37.34 1.52
CA ARG A 29 -10.72 -38.64 2.01
C ARG A 29 -9.99 -39.44 0.93
N ARG A 30 -10.50 -39.46 -0.30
CA ARG A 30 -9.97 -40.28 -1.38
C ARG A 30 -9.05 -39.49 -2.29
N LEU A 31 -7.74 -39.71 -2.15
CA LEU A 31 -6.72 -39.13 -3.03
C LEU A 31 -5.92 -40.23 -3.72
N ARG A 32 -5.69 -40.07 -5.02
CA ARG A 32 -4.63 -40.80 -5.73
C ARG A 32 -3.43 -39.89 -5.85
N LEU A 33 -2.28 -40.38 -5.42
CA LEU A 33 -1.05 -39.62 -5.32
C LEU A 33 -0.04 -40.18 -6.32
N VAL A 34 0.36 -39.39 -7.32
CA VAL A 34 1.26 -39.84 -8.39
C VAL A 34 2.56 -39.02 -8.35
N ASP A 35 3.67 -39.67 -8.01
CA ASP A 35 5.02 -39.10 -8.07
C ASP A 35 6.03 -40.26 -8.06
N PHE A 36 7.16 -40.10 -8.75
CA PHE A 36 8.26 -41.07 -8.79
C PHE A 36 9.47 -40.63 -7.95
N ASP A 37 9.47 -39.38 -7.47
CA ASP A 37 10.57 -38.84 -6.70
C ASP A 37 10.63 -39.44 -5.29
N ARG A 38 11.85 -39.60 -4.80
CA ARG A 38 12.14 -39.87 -3.39
C ARG A 38 12.29 -38.58 -2.59
N VAL A 39 12.08 -38.66 -1.28
CA VAL A 39 12.38 -37.56 -0.36
C VAL A 39 13.89 -37.37 -0.32
N SER A 40 14.34 -36.14 -0.57
CA SER A 40 15.74 -35.72 -0.41
C SER A 40 15.87 -34.64 0.65
N LEU A 41 17.07 -34.46 1.23
CA LEU A 41 17.34 -33.43 2.23
C LEU A 41 16.97 -32.04 1.71
N SER A 42 17.42 -31.69 0.50
CA SER A 42 17.10 -30.43 -0.17
C SER A 42 15.61 -30.28 -0.57
N SER A 43 14.77 -31.29 -0.35
CA SER A 43 13.32 -31.22 -0.54
C SER A 43 12.54 -30.88 0.73
N LEU A 44 13.09 -31.16 1.91
CA LEU A 44 12.41 -31.00 3.20
C LEU A 44 12.05 -29.54 3.48
N ASN A 45 12.82 -28.57 3.01
CA ASN A 45 12.55 -27.15 3.25
C ASN A 45 11.26 -26.61 2.61
N ARG A 46 10.63 -27.36 1.69
CA ARG A 46 9.42 -26.93 0.96
C ARG A 46 8.33 -28.01 0.86
N HIS A 47 8.54 -29.18 1.46
CA HIS A 47 7.61 -30.30 1.36
C HIS A 47 6.65 -30.31 2.56
N ALA A 48 5.36 -30.61 2.35
CA ALA A 48 4.37 -30.52 3.44
C ALA A 48 4.53 -31.61 4.51
N ALA A 49 4.64 -32.87 4.09
CA ALA A 49 4.55 -34.05 4.96
C ALA A 49 5.89 -34.58 5.49
N ALA A 50 6.89 -34.70 4.60
CA ALA A 50 8.15 -35.38 4.88
C ALA A 50 8.97 -34.77 6.03
N LEU A 51 9.59 -35.65 6.79
CA LEU A 51 10.51 -35.41 7.91
C LEU A 51 11.91 -35.93 7.57
N ARG A 52 12.89 -35.62 8.42
CA ARG A 52 14.29 -36.04 8.17
C ARG A 52 14.47 -37.55 8.09
N ARG A 53 13.71 -38.30 8.89
CA ARG A 53 13.71 -39.77 8.87
C ARG A 53 13.15 -40.39 7.58
N ASP A 54 12.43 -39.60 6.78
CA ASP A 54 11.77 -40.08 5.57
C ASP A 54 12.68 -39.97 4.33
N VAL A 55 13.87 -39.39 4.47
CA VAL A 55 14.84 -39.23 3.37
C VAL A 55 15.17 -40.59 2.76
N GLY A 56 15.08 -40.68 1.43
CA GLY A 56 15.26 -41.91 0.66
C GLY A 56 13.97 -42.68 0.38
N LEU A 57 12.87 -42.43 1.10
CA LEU A 57 11.57 -43.06 0.85
C LEU A 57 10.82 -42.40 -0.32
N PRO A 58 9.95 -43.14 -1.04
CA PRO A 58 9.08 -42.54 -2.05
C PRO A 58 8.15 -41.48 -1.45
N LYS A 59 8.04 -40.32 -2.12
CA LYS A 59 7.19 -39.22 -1.62
C LYS A 59 5.73 -39.61 -1.51
N VAL A 60 5.24 -40.45 -2.42
CA VAL A 60 3.85 -40.95 -2.41
C VAL A 60 3.54 -41.74 -1.14
N SER A 61 4.44 -42.63 -0.72
CA SER A 61 4.26 -43.46 0.47
C SER A 61 4.31 -42.61 1.75
N VAL A 62 5.25 -41.66 1.81
CA VAL A 62 5.37 -40.72 2.95
C VAL A 62 4.12 -39.85 3.08
N CYS A 63 3.62 -39.31 1.97
CA CYS A 63 2.38 -38.55 1.95
C CYS A 63 1.17 -39.39 2.36
N ALA A 64 1.00 -40.59 1.80
CA ALA A 64 -0.12 -41.49 2.13
C ALA A 64 -0.14 -41.83 3.63
N ALA A 65 0.98 -42.27 4.19
CA ALA A 65 1.09 -42.59 5.62
C ALA A 65 0.82 -41.37 6.51
N TYR A 66 1.35 -40.20 6.14
CA TYR A 66 1.08 -38.96 6.87
C TYR A 66 -0.40 -38.57 6.80
N PHE A 67 -1.03 -38.61 5.63
CA PHE A 67 -2.43 -38.25 5.44
C PHE A 67 -3.40 -39.22 6.15
N ALA A 68 -3.08 -40.51 6.17
CA ALA A 68 -3.79 -41.50 6.97
C ALA A 68 -3.71 -41.19 8.47
N SER A 69 -2.61 -40.63 8.97
CA SER A 69 -2.52 -40.21 10.37
C SER A 69 -3.37 -38.97 10.72
N ILE A 70 -3.74 -38.16 9.73
CA ILE A 70 -4.53 -36.94 9.91
C ILE A 70 -6.01 -37.24 10.00
N SER A 71 -6.51 -38.04 9.07
CA SER A 71 -7.93 -38.38 8.97
C SER A 71 -8.20 -39.67 9.74
N ALA A 72 -9.37 -39.82 10.37
CA ALA A 72 -9.74 -41.10 11.00
C ALA A 72 -10.08 -42.22 9.95
N GLY A 73 -9.55 -42.12 8.73
CA GLY A 73 -9.70 -43.08 7.64
C GLY A 73 -8.58 -44.13 7.64
N SER A 74 -8.67 -45.12 6.75
CA SER A 74 -7.62 -46.14 6.58
C SER A 74 -6.60 -45.70 5.54
N GLU A 75 -5.37 -46.24 5.60
CA GLU A 75 -4.33 -45.96 4.60
C GLU A 75 -4.79 -46.26 3.16
N SER A 76 -5.74 -47.19 2.99
CA SER A 76 -6.35 -47.53 1.71
C SER A 76 -7.09 -46.38 1.01
N ASP A 77 -7.42 -45.31 1.72
CA ASP A 77 -8.08 -44.13 1.14
C ASP A 77 -7.09 -43.25 0.33
N PHE A 78 -5.79 -43.48 0.48
CA PHE A 78 -4.71 -42.74 -0.19
C PHE A 78 -3.91 -43.66 -1.10
N ASP A 79 -4.33 -43.75 -2.38
CA ASP A 79 -3.74 -44.63 -3.41
C ASP A 79 -2.38 -44.07 -3.89
N PRO A 80 -1.23 -44.60 -3.40
CA PRO A 80 0.09 -44.09 -3.74
C PRO A 80 0.64 -44.80 -4.97
N ARG A 81 0.95 -44.03 -6.03
CA ARG A 81 1.51 -44.51 -7.29
C ARG A 81 2.94 -44.01 -7.45
N ASP A 82 3.90 -44.85 -7.05
CA ASP A 82 5.34 -44.60 -7.20
C ASP A 82 5.76 -44.83 -8.65
N SER A 83 5.37 -43.92 -9.54
CA SER A 83 5.54 -44.07 -10.98
C SER A 83 5.63 -42.73 -11.67
N MET A 84 6.51 -42.65 -12.67
CA MET A 84 6.66 -41.44 -13.48
C MET A 84 5.45 -41.33 -14.41
N PHE A 85 4.86 -40.15 -14.48
CA PHE A 85 3.80 -39.91 -15.46
C PHE A 85 4.39 -39.91 -16.88
N THR A 86 3.82 -40.72 -17.76
CA THR A 86 4.06 -40.70 -19.21
C THR A 86 2.73 -40.83 -19.94
N ALA A 87 2.69 -40.50 -21.23
CA ALA A 87 1.50 -40.67 -22.05
C ALA A 87 0.97 -42.12 -22.05
N GLU A 88 1.87 -43.11 -22.04
CA GLU A 88 1.53 -44.54 -22.02
C GLU A 88 0.93 -44.99 -20.68
N ALA A 89 1.41 -44.42 -19.57
CA ALA A 89 0.94 -44.73 -18.22
C ALA A 89 -0.28 -43.90 -17.81
N ALA A 90 -0.72 -42.93 -18.63
CA ALA A 90 -1.75 -41.96 -18.27
C ALA A 90 -3.10 -42.61 -17.92
N GLU A 91 -3.49 -43.65 -18.66
CA GLU A 91 -4.74 -44.38 -18.42
C GLU A 91 -4.73 -45.07 -17.04
N GLU A 92 -3.65 -45.81 -16.73
CA GLU A 92 -3.50 -46.49 -15.44
C GLU A 92 -3.40 -45.51 -14.27
N LEU A 93 -2.59 -44.45 -14.42
CA LEU A 93 -2.28 -43.53 -13.33
C LEU A 93 -3.40 -42.53 -13.05
N LEU A 94 -4.14 -42.09 -14.06
CA LEU A 94 -5.20 -41.09 -13.91
C LEU A 94 -6.57 -41.74 -13.76
N LEU A 95 -6.94 -42.67 -14.65
CA LEU A 95 -8.24 -43.33 -14.60
C LEU A 95 -8.21 -44.46 -13.58
N GLY A 96 -7.22 -45.36 -13.64
CA GLY A 96 -7.12 -46.52 -12.76
C GLY A 96 -8.43 -47.33 -12.75
N GLU A 97 -8.82 -47.87 -11.59
CA GLU A 97 -10.06 -48.66 -11.47
C GLU A 97 -11.33 -47.80 -11.35
N GLU A 98 -11.21 -46.56 -10.86
CA GLU A 98 -12.32 -45.62 -10.67
C GLU A 98 -11.94 -44.26 -11.25
N ARG A 99 -12.73 -43.81 -12.23
CA ARG A 99 -12.53 -42.53 -12.92
C ARG A 99 -12.48 -41.37 -11.92
N PRO A 100 -11.46 -40.50 -11.98
CA PRO A 100 -11.29 -39.46 -10.98
C PRO A 100 -12.30 -38.35 -11.16
N ARG A 101 -12.59 -37.65 -10.06
CA ARG A 101 -13.48 -36.49 -10.09
C ARG A 101 -12.80 -35.25 -10.69
N LEU A 102 -11.50 -35.13 -10.45
CA LEU A 102 -10.66 -34.02 -10.93
C LEU A 102 -9.19 -34.42 -10.85
N VAL A 103 -8.37 -33.87 -11.76
CA VAL A 103 -6.92 -34.02 -11.77
C VAL A 103 -6.25 -32.71 -11.36
N VAL A 104 -5.29 -32.80 -10.46
CA VAL A 104 -4.43 -31.69 -10.03
C VAL A 104 -3.04 -31.92 -10.59
N ASP A 105 -2.60 -31.02 -11.45
CA ASP A 105 -1.30 -31.09 -12.09
C ASP A 105 -0.30 -30.15 -11.40
N CYS A 106 0.68 -30.72 -10.70
CA CYS A 106 1.74 -30.00 -10.00
C CYS A 106 3.13 -30.28 -10.61
N ILE A 107 3.19 -30.76 -11.86
CA ILE A 107 4.42 -31.07 -12.58
C ILE A 107 5.12 -29.76 -12.99
N ASP A 108 6.46 -29.73 -12.98
CA ASP A 108 7.25 -28.57 -13.42
C ASP A 108 7.97 -28.76 -14.76
N ASP A 109 7.99 -29.98 -15.30
CA ASP A 109 8.44 -30.30 -16.65
C ASP A 109 7.37 -29.98 -17.72
N VAL A 110 7.79 -29.33 -18.80
CA VAL A 110 6.89 -28.85 -19.85
C VAL A 110 6.31 -30.00 -20.67
N LYS A 111 7.14 -30.97 -21.04
CA LYS A 111 6.74 -32.07 -21.92
C LYS A 111 5.71 -32.96 -21.22
N THR A 112 6.08 -33.43 -20.03
CA THR A 112 5.24 -34.29 -19.19
C THR A 112 3.91 -33.62 -18.85
N LYS A 113 3.94 -32.31 -18.55
CA LYS A 113 2.72 -31.53 -18.32
C LYS A 113 1.81 -31.47 -19.54
N LEU A 114 2.36 -31.20 -20.75
CA LEU A 114 1.56 -31.16 -21.97
C LEU A 114 0.90 -32.51 -22.25
N GLU A 115 1.62 -33.62 -22.06
CA GLU A 115 1.08 -34.97 -22.22
C GLU A 115 -0.08 -35.23 -21.23
N LEU A 116 0.06 -34.81 -19.97
CA LEU A 116 -1.00 -34.92 -18.96
C LEU A 116 -2.24 -34.09 -19.36
N LEU A 117 -2.04 -32.83 -19.73
CA LEU A 117 -3.14 -31.94 -20.09
C LEU A 117 -3.84 -32.40 -21.38
N ALA A 118 -3.09 -32.92 -22.35
CA ALA A 118 -3.64 -33.50 -23.58
C ALA A 118 -4.53 -34.70 -23.28
N PHE A 119 -4.05 -35.63 -22.43
CA PHE A 119 -4.83 -36.79 -22.01
C PHE A 119 -6.10 -36.37 -21.27
N CYS A 120 -5.99 -35.44 -20.31
CA CYS A 120 -7.15 -34.94 -19.57
C CYS A 120 -8.18 -34.25 -20.49
N ALA A 121 -7.72 -33.49 -21.48
CA ALA A 121 -8.60 -32.85 -22.46
C ALA A 121 -9.33 -33.88 -23.34
N ALA A 122 -8.63 -34.91 -23.81
CA ALA A 122 -9.21 -36.01 -24.59
C ALA A 122 -10.28 -36.77 -23.77
N GLU A 123 -9.97 -37.08 -22.51
CA GLU A 123 -10.87 -37.77 -21.57
C GLU A 123 -11.89 -36.86 -20.88
N LYS A 124 -11.90 -35.55 -21.22
CA LYS A 124 -12.77 -34.52 -20.63
C LYS A 124 -12.74 -34.52 -19.09
N LEU A 125 -11.56 -34.71 -18.51
CA LEU A 125 -11.35 -34.64 -17.06
C LEU A 125 -11.19 -33.17 -16.65
N PRO A 126 -11.87 -32.72 -15.57
CA PRO A 126 -11.60 -31.41 -14.98
C PRO A 126 -10.15 -31.33 -14.48
N VAL A 127 -9.48 -30.21 -14.74
CA VAL A 127 -8.07 -30.01 -14.33
C VAL A 127 -7.87 -28.67 -13.63
N VAL A 128 -7.09 -28.71 -12.54
CA VAL A 128 -6.42 -27.52 -11.99
C VAL A 128 -4.91 -27.72 -12.11
N SER A 129 -4.25 -26.86 -12.88
CA SER A 129 -2.82 -26.95 -13.19
C SER A 129 -2.01 -25.85 -12.49
N ALA A 130 -0.90 -26.24 -11.86
CA ALA A 130 0.07 -25.34 -11.28
C ALA A 130 1.07 -24.85 -12.34
N LEU A 131 1.42 -23.57 -12.25
CA LEU A 131 2.55 -22.98 -12.99
C LEU A 131 3.74 -22.67 -12.05
N GLY A 132 4.77 -22.00 -12.58
CA GLY A 132 6.04 -21.81 -11.88
C GLY A 132 5.94 -20.95 -10.63
N SER A 133 6.23 -21.54 -9.46
CA SER A 133 6.34 -20.86 -8.16
C SER A 133 7.79 -20.69 -7.66
N GLY A 134 8.75 -21.38 -8.28
CA GLY A 134 10.17 -21.25 -7.94
C GLY A 134 10.77 -19.90 -8.32
N ALA A 135 11.82 -19.49 -7.60
CA ALA A 135 12.53 -18.23 -7.79
C ALA A 135 11.65 -16.95 -7.68
N LYS A 136 10.53 -17.04 -6.97
CA LYS A 136 9.59 -15.95 -6.63
C LYS A 136 9.45 -15.91 -5.10
N ASP A 137 9.18 -14.75 -4.53
CA ASP A 137 9.10 -14.53 -3.07
C ASP A 137 7.82 -13.83 -2.60
N ASP A 138 6.97 -13.34 -3.51
CA ASP A 138 5.74 -12.64 -3.15
C ASP A 138 4.49 -13.54 -3.28
N PRO A 139 3.98 -14.10 -2.18
CA PRO A 139 2.80 -14.97 -2.20
C PRO A 139 1.49 -14.18 -2.40
N THR A 140 1.50 -12.85 -2.31
CA THR A 140 0.33 -12.00 -2.62
C THR A 140 0.04 -11.95 -4.13
N LYS A 141 0.99 -12.39 -4.96
CA LYS A 141 0.90 -12.39 -6.43
C LYS A 141 0.36 -13.70 -7.02
N ILE A 142 -0.06 -14.64 -6.17
CA ILE A 142 -0.71 -15.86 -6.61
C ILE A 142 -2.09 -15.51 -7.16
N CYS A 143 -2.34 -15.92 -8.40
CA CYS A 143 -3.55 -15.67 -9.15
C CYS A 143 -4.10 -16.98 -9.69
N VAL A 144 -5.42 -17.00 -9.95
CA VAL A 144 -6.10 -18.07 -10.67
C VAL A 144 -6.57 -17.51 -12.01
N ALA A 145 -6.30 -18.22 -13.10
CA ALA A 145 -6.78 -17.90 -14.45
C ALA A 145 -7.56 -19.09 -15.02
N GLN A 146 -8.53 -18.81 -15.89
CA GLN A 146 -9.31 -19.83 -16.59
C GLN A 146 -8.82 -19.93 -18.05
N GLY A 147 -7.81 -20.75 -18.27
CA GLY A 147 -7.13 -20.89 -19.56
C GLY A 147 -5.78 -20.20 -19.61
N LEU A 148 -4.92 -20.65 -20.53
CA LEU A 148 -3.56 -20.13 -20.69
C LEU A 148 -3.49 -18.74 -21.33
N ARG A 149 -4.58 -18.28 -21.97
CA ARG A 149 -4.61 -17.01 -22.72
C ARG A 149 -4.60 -15.80 -21.79
N ASP A 150 -5.17 -15.95 -20.60
CA ASP A 150 -5.30 -14.86 -19.61
C ASP A 150 -4.06 -14.69 -18.73
N ILE A 151 -2.98 -15.43 -19.01
CA ILE A 151 -1.78 -15.50 -18.17
C ILE A 151 -0.63 -14.73 -18.80
N ASP A 152 -0.28 -13.60 -18.19
CA ASP A 152 0.88 -12.80 -18.58
C ASP A 152 2.08 -13.00 -17.66
N ASN A 153 3.29 -12.80 -18.21
CA ASN A 153 4.56 -12.79 -17.47
C ASN A 153 4.99 -14.10 -16.78
N ASP A 154 4.45 -15.27 -17.18
CA ASP A 154 4.94 -16.58 -16.71
C ASP A 154 5.72 -17.36 -17.80
N PRO A 155 6.99 -17.76 -17.53
CA PRO A 155 7.79 -18.51 -18.49
C PRO A 155 7.26 -19.91 -18.80
N LEU A 156 6.63 -20.59 -17.83
CA LEU A 156 6.07 -21.92 -18.03
C LEU A 156 4.79 -21.83 -18.86
N ALA A 157 3.90 -20.88 -18.55
CA ALA A 157 2.72 -20.59 -19.39
C ALA A 157 3.10 -20.33 -20.85
N THR A 158 4.16 -19.54 -21.08
CA THR A 158 4.64 -19.22 -22.43
C THR A 158 5.09 -20.47 -23.20
N LYS A 159 5.79 -21.40 -22.54
CA LYS A 159 6.21 -22.65 -23.16
C LYS A 159 5.03 -23.58 -23.42
N LEU A 160 4.08 -23.67 -22.48
CA LEU A 160 2.87 -24.47 -22.63
C LEU A 160 1.99 -23.98 -23.78
N ARG A 161 1.80 -22.66 -23.94
CA ARG A 161 1.07 -22.09 -25.09
C ARG A 161 1.68 -22.51 -26.42
N LYS A 162 3.01 -22.42 -26.54
CA LYS A 162 3.72 -22.82 -27.77
C LYS A 162 3.58 -24.33 -28.03
N GLY A 163 3.72 -25.15 -27.00
CA GLY A 163 3.58 -26.60 -27.11
C GLY A 163 2.16 -27.03 -27.44
N ALA A 164 1.15 -26.47 -26.77
CA ALA A 164 -0.26 -26.73 -27.04
C ALA A 164 -0.64 -26.33 -28.46
N ALA A 165 -0.21 -25.15 -28.93
CA ALA A 165 -0.45 -24.70 -30.31
C ALA A 165 0.20 -25.63 -31.35
N ALA A 166 1.42 -26.12 -31.09
CA ALA A 166 2.09 -27.07 -31.99
C ALA A 166 1.38 -28.43 -32.08
N GLN A 167 0.60 -28.80 -31.05
CA GLN A 167 -0.15 -30.05 -30.97
C GLN A 167 -1.65 -29.88 -31.28
N GLY A 168 -2.10 -28.66 -31.60
CA GLY A 168 -3.52 -28.35 -31.82
C GLY A 168 -4.41 -28.55 -30.58
N LEU A 169 -3.84 -28.51 -29.38
CA LEU A 169 -4.56 -28.72 -28.13
C LEU A 169 -5.28 -27.45 -27.68
N ASP A 170 -6.57 -27.57 -27.42
CA ASP A 170 -7.35 -26.54 -26.74
C ASP A 170 -7.28 -26.76 -25.23
N LEU A 171 -6.79 -25.76 -24.52
CA LEU A 171 -6.65 -25.76 -23.06
C LEU A 171 -7.57 -24.71 -22.41
N ASP A 172 -8.52 -24.15 -23.18
CA ASP A 172 -9.57 -23.30 -22.67
C ASP A 172 -10.47 -24.13 -21.73
N GLY A 173 -10.81 -23.58 -20.56
CA GLY A 173 -11.59 -24.26 -19.51
C GLY A 173 -10.77 -24.99 -18.44
N ILE A 174 -9.44 -25.07 -18.57
CA ILE A 174 -8.56 -25.52 -17.49
C ILE A 174 -8.22 -24.35 -16.56
N PHE A 175 -8.30 -24.57 -15.25
CA PHE A 175 -7.87 -23.58 -14.28
C PHE A 175 -6.35 -23.64 -14.08
N PHE A 176 -5.69 -22.49 -14.16
CA PHE A 176 -4.25 -22.36 -13.92
C PHE A 176 -4.00 -21.49 -12.69
N VAL A 177 -3.25 -22.03 -11.73
CA VAL A 177 -2.75 -21.27 -10.58
C VAL A 177 -1.31 -20.85 -10.87
N TYR A 178 -1.07 -19.54 -10.89
CA TYR A 178 0.22 -18.97 -11.26
C TYR A 178 0.59 -17.79 -10.36
N SER A 179 1.84 -17.33 -10.45
CA SER A 179 2.25 -16.09 -9.79
C SER A 179 2.55 -15.03 -10.83
N SER A 180 1.87 -13.89 -10.74
CA SER A 180 2.06 -12.71 -11.61
C SER A 180 3.39 -11.98 -11.37
N GLN A 181 4.12 -12.36 -10.30
CA GLN A 181 5.47 -11.86 -10.02
C GLN A 181 6.49 -12.34 -11.06
N LYS A 182 7.37 -11.43 -11.50
CA LYS A 182 8.57 -11.79 -12.28
C LYS A 182 9.55 -12.60 -11.44
N VAL A 183 10.36 -13.42 -12.10
CA VAL A 183 11.42 -14.22 -11.47
C VAL A 183 12.46 -13.31 -10.79
N GLN A 184 12.74 -13.56 -9.52
CA GLN A 184 13.66 -12.78 -8.66
C GLN A 184 15.06 -13.39 -8.57
N ARG A 185 15.22 -14.68 -8.89
CA ARG A 185 16.50 -15.41 -8.80
C ARG A 185 16.78 -16.24 -10.05
N ALA A 186 18.03 -16.24 -10.48
CA ALA A 186 18.49 -17.11 -11.56
C ALA A 186 18.68 -18.56 -11.06
N LEU A 187 18.75 -19.49 -11.99
CA LEU A 187 19.13 -20.87 -11.69
C LEU A 187 20.59 -20.93 -11.25
N LEU A 188 20.91 -21.83 -10.33
CA LEU A 188 22.29 -22.07 -9.96
C LEU A 188 23.09 -22.62 -11.15
N PRO A 189 24.35 -22.15 -11.35
CA PRO A 189 25.23 -22.72 -12.35
C PRO A 189 25.59 -24.17 -11.97
N LEU A 190 25.87 -24.99 -12.97
CA LEU A 190 26.38 -26.34 -12.75
C LEU A 190 27.83 -26.28 -12.27
N SER A 191 28.19 -27.12 -11.30
CA SER A 191 29.59 -27.34 -10.92
C SER A 191 30.39 -27.89 -12.11
N ASP A 192 31.71 -27.83 -12.05
CA ASP A 192 32.57 -28.36 -13.11
C ASP A 192 32.42 -29.89 -13.23
N GLU A 193 32.18 -30.58 -12.10
CA GLU A 193 31.82 -32.00 -12.06
C GLU A 193 30.45 -32.30 -12.70
N GLN A 194 29.43 -31.49 -12.40
CA GLN A 194 28.10 -31.63 -13.00
C GLN A 194 28.11 -31.35 -14.52
N ARG A 195 29.03 -30.51 -14.99
CA ARG A 195 29.24 -30.27 -16.43
C ARG A 195 30.00 -31.41 -17.09
N ALA A 196 30.94 -32.04 -16.39
CA ALA A 196 31.71 -33.17 -16.89
C ALA A 196 30.86 -34.44 -17.01
N ASN A 197 29.99 -34.71 -16.01
CA ASN A 197 29.21 -35.95 -15.92
C ASN A 197 27.70 -35.69 -15.75
N PRO A 198 27.02 -34.99 -16.66
CA PRO A 198 25.62 -34.59 -16.50
C PRO A 198 24.65 -35.77 -16.26
N GLU A 199 24.98 -36.96 -16.73
CA GLU A 199 24.17 -38.17 -16.54
C GLU A 199 24.29 -38.79 -15.13
N GLU A 200 25.35 -38.48 -14.39
CA GLU A 200 25.56 -38.94 -13.00
C GLU A 200 24.77 -38.10 -11.97
N PHE A 201 24.33 -36.89 -12.35
CA PHE A 201 23.66 -35.95 -11.45
C PHE A 201 22.16 -35.73 -11.78
N GLY A 202 21.65 -36.36 -12.84
CA GLY A 202 20.23 -36.34 -13.21
C GLY A 202 19.53 -37.62 -12.78
N SER A 203 18.33 -37.52 -12.19
CA SER A 203 17.52 -38.70 -11.84
C SER A 203 16.94 -39.43 -13.06
N VAL A 204 16.79 -38.73 -14.20
CA VAL A 204 16.29 -39.24 -15.48
C VAL A 204 16.97 -38.49 -16.62
N ALA A 205 17.19 -39.16 -17.77
CA ALA A 205 17.70 -38.52 -18.97
C ALA A 205 16.82 -37.32 -19.39
N ASN A 206 17.45 -36.18 -19.69
CA ASN A 206 16.81 -34.90 -20.06
C ASN A 206 16.09 -34.13 -18.93
N PHE A 207 16.27 -34.52 -17.66
CA PHE A 207 15.72 -33.76 -16.54
C PHE A 207 16.58 -32.53 -16.15
N ARG A 208 15.97 -31.54 -15.48
CA ARG A 208 16.64 -30.27 -15.16
C ARG A 208 17.74 -30.44 -14.09
N LEU A 209 19.00 -30.43 -14.52
CA LEU A 209 20.17 -30.51 -13.62
C LEU A 209 20.39 -29.27 -12.74
N ARG A 210 19.94 -28.09 -13.18
CA ARG A 210 20.14 -26.83 -12.44
C ARG A 210 19.10 -26.66 -11.33
N VAL A 211 19.59 -26.50 -10.11
CA VAL A 211 18.76 -26.22 -8.92
C VAL A 211 18.11 -24.85 -9.03
N ILE A 212 16.80 -24.80 -8.80
CA ILE A 212 16.02 -23.57 -8.70
C ILE A 212 16.07 -23.10 -7.24
N PRO A 213 16.51 -21.86 -6.96
CA PRO A 213 16.32 -21.24 -5.65
C PRO A 213 14.84 -21.11 -5.30
N VAL A 214 14.45 -21.47 -4.08
CA VAL A 214 13.04 -21.49 -3.65
C VAL A 214 12.92 -20.98 -2.22
N LEU A 215 12.04 -19.98 -2.03
CA LEU A 215 11.49 -19.66 -0.71
C LEU A 215 10.26 -20.56 -0.48
N GLY A 216 10.34 -21.49 0.48
CA GLY A 216 9.37 -22.58 0.66
C GLY A 216 7.91 -22.14 0.89
N THR A 217 7.69 -20.91 1.33
CA THR A 217 6.36 -20.31 1.50
C THR A 217 5.62 -20.09 0.17
N GLN A 218 6.35 -19.80 -0.92
CA GLN A 218 5.77 -19.55 -2.24
C GLN A 218 5.10 -20.79 -2.86
N PRO A 219 5.76 -21.96 -2.97
CA PRO A 219 5.10 -23.16 -3.47
C PRO A 219 4.03 -23.67 -2.49
N ALA A 220 4.16 -23.47 -1.18
CA ALA A 220 3.12 -23.82 -0.20
C ALA A 220 1.83 -23.02 -0.41
N ALA A 221 1.95 -21.70 -0.58
CA ALA A 221 0.81 -20.82 -0.85
C ALA A 221 0.14 -21.18 -2.19
N ALA A 222 0.92 -21.54 -3.23
CA ALA A 222 0.36 -22.00 -4.51
C ALA A 222 -0.40 -23.33 -4.35
N GLY A 223 0.15 -24.29 -3.59
CA GLY A 223 -0.52 -25.56 -3.30
C GLY A 223 -1.84 -25.37 -2.55
N MET A 224 -1.87 -24.46 -1.57
CA MET A 224 -3.09 -24.14 -0.81
C MET A 224 -4.14 -23.41 -1.65
N ALA A 225 -3.73 -22.53 -2.56
CA ALA A 225 -4.63 -21.88 -3.52
C ALA A 225 -5.24 -22.89 -4.51
N ILE A 226 -4.45 -23.85 -5.00
CA ILE A 226 -4.95 -24.97 -5.82
C ILE A 226 -5.98 -25.77 -5.04
N ALA A 227 -5.69 -26.14 -3.79
CA ALA A 227 -6.63 -26.89 -2.96
C ALA A 227 -7.95 -26.13 -2.75
N ALA A 228 -7.90 -24.81 -2.55
CA ALA A 228 -9.09 -23.97 -2.48
C ALA A 228 -9.91 -24.02 -3.78
N GLN A 229 -9.26 -23.90 -4.94
CA GLN A 229 -9.94 -23.98 -6.24
C GLN A 229 -10.54 -25.36 -6.50
N VAL A 230 -9.83 -26.44 -6.17
CA VAL A 230 -10.34 -27.81 -6.25
C VAL A 230 -11.59 -27.96 -5.39
N LEU A 231 -11.57 -27.48 -4.15
CA LEU A 231 -12.72 -27.53 -3.26
C LEU A 231 -13.91 -26.73 -3.81
N ASN A 232 -13.68 -25.59 -4.46
CA ASN A 232 -14.75 -24.82 -5.11
C ASN A 232 -15.39 -25.63 -6.25
N LEU A 233 -14.58 -26.25 -7.12
CA LEU A 233 -15.07 -27.11 -8.20
C LEU A 233 -15.83 -28.34 -7.68
N LEU A 234 -15.34 -28.98 -6.63
CA LEU A 234 -16.03 -30.11 -5.98
C LEU A 234 -17.40 -29.72 -5.38
N ASN A 235 -17.63 -28.43 -5.14
CA ASN A 235 -18.90 -27.87 -4.66
C ASN A 235 -19.78 -27.26 -5.76
N GLY A 236 -19.38 -27.36 -7.04
CA GLY A 236 -20.13 -26.78 -8.16
C GLY A 236 -20.09 -25.24 -8.20
N LEU A 237 -19.06 -24.63 -7.61
CA LEU A 237 -18.84 -23.18 -7.66
C LEU A 237 -17.95 -22.82 -8.86
N GLU A 238 -18.51 -23.01 -10.06
CA GLU A 238 -17.79 -22.86 -11.34
C GLU A 238 -17.85 -21.42 -11.90
N ASP A 239 -18.86 -20.62 -11.50
CA ASP A 239 -19.15 -19.25 -12.00
C ASP A 239 -18.19 -18.16 -11.47
N PHE A 240 -16.97 -18.52 -11.11
CA PHE A 240 -16.00 -17.55 -10.62
C PHE A 240 -15.28 -16.86 -11.80
N GLU A 241 -15.65 -15.61 -12.12
CA GLU A 241 -14.94 -14.80 -13.11
C GLU A 241 -13.50 -14.52 -12.65
N ALA A 242 -12.54 -15.28 -13.20
CA ALA A 242 -11.12 -14.97 -13.08
C ALA A 242 -10.88 -13.57 -13.66
N GLN A 243 -10.39 -12.62 -12.85
CA GLN A 243 -10.11 -11.28 -13.36
C GLN A 243 -8.86 -11.27 -14.25
N PRO A 244 -8.93 -10.81 -15.51
CA PRO A 244 -7.73 -10.55 -16.31
C PRO A 244 -6.92 -9.41 -15.66
N THR A 245 -5.60 -9.56 -15.66
CA THR A 245 -4.69 -8.51 -15.17
C THR A 245 -4.33 -7.57 -16.33
N PRO A 246 -4.45 -6.23 -16.24
CA PRO A 246 -3.97 -5.35 -17.31
C PRO A 246 -2.54 -4.83 -17.06
N ALA A 247 -1.62 -4.99 -18.03
CA ALA A 247 -1.09 -3.87 -18.83
C ALA A 247 -0.28 -4.33 -20.08
N PRO A 248 -0.54 -3.72 -21.26
CA PRO A 248 0.01 -4.06 -22.59
C PRO A 248 1.45 -3.57 -22.84
N ARG A 249 2.10 -4.07 -23.90
CA ARG A 249 3.41 -3.58 -24.40
C ARG A 249 3.26 -2.15 -24.97
N ARG A 250 3.28 -1.11 -24.12
CA ARG A 250 3.05 0.31 -24.50
C ARG A 250 3.85 0.75 -25.74
N ASN A 251 5.10 0.29 -25.87
CA ASN A 251 5.99 0.58 -27.00
C ASN A 251 5.47 0.14 -28.39
N LEU A 252 4.60 -0.86 -28.50
CA LEU A 252 4.01 -1.27 -29.79
C LEU A 252 2.82 -0.37 -30.16
N ILE A 253 1.98 -0.06 -29.18
CA ILE A 253 0.79 0.79 -29.36
C ILE A 253 1.21 2.20 -29.77
N ASP A 254 2.23 2.76 -29.11
CA ASP A 254 2.76 4.08 -29.46
C ASP A 254 3.30 4.11 -30.91
N LYS A 255 4.00 3.06 -31.36
CA LYS A 255 4.52 2.95 -32.74
C LYS A 255 3.42 2.84 -33.79
N LEU A 256 2.38 2.05 -33.53
CA LEU A 256 1.23 1.90 -34.43
C LEU A 256 0.42 3.19 -34.52
N LEU A 257 0.22 3.87 -33.38
CA LEU A 257 -0.47 5.15 -33.31
C LEU A 257 0.31 6.27 -34.01
N ASP A 258 1.64 6.31 -33.86
CA ASP A 258 2.50 7.27 -34.56
C ASP A 258 2.57 7.01 -36.07
N SER A 259 2.48 5.75 -36.51
CA SER A 259 2.36 5.39 -37.93
C SER A 259 1.04 5.90 -38.51
N PHE A 260 -0.06 5.61 -37.81
CA PHE A 260 -1.40 6.06 -38.18
C PHE A 260 -1.50 7.59 -38.27
N LYS A 261 -1.06 8.32 -37.24
CA LYS A 261 -1.06 9.80 -37.22
C LYS A 261 -0.25 10.41 -38.38
N ARG A 262 0.89 9.82 -38.73
CA ARG A 262 1.72 10.28 -39.86
C ARG A 262 1.02 10.09 -41.20
N GLU A 263 0.27 9.00 -41.35
CA GLU A 263 -0.46 8.71 -42.58
C GLU A 263 -1.70 9.58 -42.75
N GLU A 264 -2.40 9.87 -41.65
CA GLU A 264 -3.50 10.84 -41.58
C GLU A 264 -3.06 12.26 -41.93
N LEU A 265 -1.88 12.69 -41.45
CA LEU A 265 -1.30 14.00 -41.77
C LEU A 265 -1.00 14.16 -43.27
N LYS A 266 -0.53 13.10 -43.93
CA LYS A 266 -0.25 13.09 -45.37
C LYS A 266 -1.51 13.24 -46.23
N ARG A 267 -2.67 12.86 -45.69
CA ARG A 267 -3.97 12.89 -46.38
C ARG A 267 -4.73 14.21 -46.18
N GLY A 268 -4.11 15.22 -45.57
CA GLY A 268 -4.68 16.57 -45.43
C GLY A 268 -5.66 16.76 -44.26
N GLY A 269 -5.85 15.74 -43.42
CA GLY A 269 -6.77 15.78 -42.28
C GLY A 269 -6.22 16.52 -41.07
N ARG A 270 -6.22 17.86 -41.08
CA ARG A 270 -5.86 18.64 -39.86
C ARG A 270 -6.89 18.54 -38.72
N ALA A 271 -8.10 18.06 -39.00
CA ALA A 271 -9.22 17.99 -38.05
C ALA A 271 -9.39 16.64 -37.32
N CYS A 272 -8.67 15.57 -37.71
CA CYS A 272 -8.91 14.20 -37.21
C CYS A 272 -7.80 13.64 -36.30
N LEU A 273 -6.81 14.44 -35.91
CA LEU A 273 -5.62 13.95 -35.17
C LEU A 273 -5.87 13.68 -33.67
N THR A 274 -7.06 14.00 -33.17
CA THR A 274 -7.41 14.01 -31.73
C THR A 274 -8.42 12.95 -31.30
N ASP A 275 -9.02 12.21 -32.23
CA ASP A 275 -10.21 11.39 -31.92
C ASP A 275 -9.89 9.93 -31.57
N VAL A 276 -8.62 9.53 -31.67
CA VAL A 276 -8.17 8.16 -31.33
C VAL A 276 -7.08 8.25 -30.26
N THR A 277 -7.45 7.96 -29.03
CA THR A 277 -6.56 7.96 -27.86
C THR A 277 -5.65 6.71 -27.85
N PRO A 278 -4.51 6.74 -27.15
CA PRO A 278 -3.70 5.55 -26.92
C PRO A 278 -4.46 4.41 -26.23
N ALA A 279 -5.43 4.75 -25.37
CA ALA A 279 -6.30 3.78 -24.71
C ALA A 279 -7.25 3.10 -25.71
N GLU A 280 -7.86 3.85 -26.63
CA GLU A 280 -8.69 3.30 -27.70
C GLU A 280 -7.85 2.48 -28.68
N ALA A 281 -6.68 2.96 -29.09
CA ALA A 281 -5.77 2.20 -29.94
C ALA A 281 -5.32 0.89 -29.27
N SER A 282 -5.03 0.94 -27.97
CA SER A 282 -4.72 -0.25 -27.16
C SER A 282 -5.89 -1.22 -27.11
N PHE A 283 -7.11 -0.74 -26.84
CA PHE A 283 -8.33 -1.53 -26.85
C PHE A 283 -8.59 -2.17 -28.22
N MET A 284 -8.43 -1.41 -29.31
CA MET A 284 -8.60 -1.95 -30.66
C MET A 284 -7.58 -3.06 -30.96
N VAL A 285 -6.31 -2.86 -30.61
CA VAL A 285 -5.24 -3.83 -30.91
C VAL A 285 -5.33 -5.07 -30.02
N HIS A 286 -5.58 -4.90 -28.72
CA HIS A 286 -5.53 -6.00 -27.74
C HIS A 286 -6.88 -6.69 -27.56
N GLU A 287 -7.99 -5.96 -27.50
CA GLU A 287 -9.29 -6.52 -27.15
C GLU A 287 -10.15 -6.82 -28.39
N VAL A 288 -10.07 -5.99 -29.43
CA VAL A 288 -10.89 -6.15 -30.64
C VAL A 288 -10.21 -7.04 -31.67
N TRP A 289 -8.95 -6.76 -31.98
CA TRP A 289 -8.20 -7.46 -33.04
C TRP A 289 -7.24 -8.52 -32.51
N LEU A 290 -6.99 -8.58 -31.19
CA LEU A 290 -6.11 -9.56 -30.54
C LEU A 290 -4.73 -9.66 -31.21
N GLY A 291 -4.21 -8.55 -31.73
CA GLY A 291 -2.95 -8.45 -32.48
C GLY A 291 -2.97 -8.92 -33.92
N ARG A 292 -4.10 -9.41 -34.44
CA ARG A 292 -4.19 -10.00 -35.78
C ARG A 292 -4.70 -9.00 -36.82
N SER A 293 -4.34 -9.21 -38.10
CA SER A 293 -4.93 -8.41 -39.18
C SER A 293 -6.43 -8.64 -39.26
N ALA A 294 -7.16 -7.54 -39.40
CA ALA A 294 -8.59 -7.52 -39.63
C ALA A 294 -8.94 -8.13 -41.00
N LEU A 295 -8.04 -8.05 -41.99
CA LEU A 295 -8.25 -8.59 -43.33
C LEU A 295 -7.80 -10.05 -43.43
N ASP A 296 -6.59 -10.38 -42.96
CA ASP A 296 -6.07 -11.75 -42.89
C ASP A 296 -5.73 -12.18 -41.44
N PRO A 297 -6.63 -12.87 -40.73
CA PRO A 297 -6.44 -13.26 -39.32
C PRO A 297 -5.31 -14.26 -39.07
N SER A 298 -4.69 -14.81 -40.12
CA SER A 298 -3.49 -15.65 -40.00
C SER A 298 -2.23 -14.82 -39.72
N LEU A 299 -2.27 -13.51 -39.99
CA LEU A 299 -1.16 -12.58 -39.77
C LEU A 299 -1.27 -11.92 -38.40
N ASP A 300 -0.30 -12.18 -37.53
CA ASP A 300 -0.26 -11.74 -36.13
C ASP A 300 0.92 -10.79 -35.86
N ALA A 301 0.61 -9.56 -35.45
CA ALA A 301 1.56 -8.49 -35.14
C ALA A 301 2.44 -8.79 -33.91
N PHE A 302 2.03 -9.73 -33.05
CA PHE A 302 2.82 -10.19 -31.91
C PHE A 302 3.77 -11.34 -32.25
N ALA A 303 3.54 -12.04 -33.36
CA ALA A 303 4.30 -13.23 -33.77
C ALA A 303 5.16 -13.03 -35.05
N ALA A 304 4.78 -12.13 -35.96
CA ALA A 304 5.42 -12.00 -37.27
C ALA A 304 6.73 -11.17 -37.23
N THR A 305 7.87 -11.80 -37.54
CA THR A 305 9.14 -11.09 -37.80
C THR A 305 9.21 -10.63 -39.25
N GLY A 306 9.23 -9.31 -39.47
CA GLY A 306 9.48 -8.71 -40.80
C GLY A 306 8.24 -8.15 -41.51
N ILE A 307 7.03 -8.41 -41.00
CA ILE A 307 5.78 -7.84 -41.54
C ILE A 307 5.43 -6.58 -40.75
N ARG A 308 5.28 -5.45 -41.45
CA ARG A 308 4.91 -4.16 -40.83
C ARG A 308 3.39 -4.06 -40.71
N PHE A 309 2.90 -3.92 -39.48
CA PHE A 309 1.49 -3.64 -39.18
C PHE A 309 1.25 -2.14 -38.97
N THR A 310 0.03 -1.69 -39.22
CA THR A 310 -0.44 -0.32 -39.00
C THR A 310 -1.92 -0.32 -38.62
N LEU A 311 -2.35 0.72 -37.92
CA LEU A 311 -3.78 1.03 -37.78
C LEU A 311 -4.24 1.83 -39.01
N THR A 312 -5.41 1.53 -39.53
CA THR A 312 -6.04 2.27 -40.64
C THR A 312 -7.55 2.30 -40.50
N ARG A 313 -8.22 3.16 -41.27
CA ARG A 313 -9.68 3.25 -41.29
C ARG A 313 -10.28 2.09 -42.09
N TRP A 314 -11.38 1.53 -41.58
CA TRP A 314 -12.15 0.50 -42.28
C TRP A 314 -12.86 1.07 -43.50
N ASP A 315 -13.47 2.24 -43.37
CA ASP A 315 -13.95 3.07 -44.46
C ASP A 315 -13.19 4.40 -44.43
N GLN A 316 -12.44 4.68 -45.50
CA GLN A 316 -11.63 5.90 -45.60
C GLN A 316 -12.49 7.17 -45.75
N ASN A 317 -13.76 7.05 -46.14
CA ASN A 317 -14.68 8.19 -46.21
C ASN A 317 -15.30 8.53 -44.85
N SER A 318 -15.15 7.64 -43.87
CA SER A 318 -15.68 7.79 -42.52
C SER A 318 -14.59 8.27 -41.54
N PRO A 319 -14.94 9.01 -40.46
CA PRO A 319 -13.96 9.54 -39.51
C PRO A 319 -13.24 8.43 -38.73
N PRO A 320 -12.02 8.68 -38.22
CA PRO A 320 -11.24 7.72 -37.47
C PRO A 320 -11.74 7.65 -36.03
N ARG A 321 -12.62 6.69 -35.77
CA ARG A 321 -13.17 6.37 -34.45
C ARG A 321 -13.09 4.87 -34.22
N ALA A 322 -13.24 4.41 -32.98
CA ALA A 322 -13.11 2.99 -32.67
C ALA A 322 -14.00 2.04 -33.51
N GLY A 323 -15.20 2.47 -33.90
CA GLY A 323 -16.06 1.70 -34.81
C GLY A 323 -15.69 1.78 -36.30
N ASN A 324 -14.55 2.37 -36.62
CA ASN A 324 -14.02 2.49 -37.98
C ASN A 324 -12.49 2.23 -38.03
N LEU A 325 -11.89 1.63 -36.98
CA LEU A 325 -10.45 1.37 -36.93
C LEU A 325 -10.13 -0.12 -37.03
N ILE A 326 -9.27 -0.47 -37.97
CA ILE A 326 -8.80 -1.83 -38.18
C ILE A 326 -7.28 -1.92 -38.03
N LEU A 327 -6.79 -3.05 -37.53
CA LEU A 327 -5.38 -3.43 -37.57
C LEU A 327 -5.14 -4.18 -38.89
N ALA A 328 -4.14 -3.77 -39.67
CA ALA A 328 -3.79 -4.44 -40.92
C ALA A 328 -2.28 -4.36 -41.17
N THR A 329 -1.76 -5.18 -42.07
CA THR A 329 -0.40 -4.99 -42.58
C THR A 329 -0.32 -3.72 -43.44
N ALA A 330 0.87 -3.15 -43.59
CA ALA A 330 1.07 -1.95 -44.40
C ALA A 330 0.64 -2.17 -45.87
N GLN A 331 0.85 -3.37 -46.42
CA GLN A 331 0.42 -3.73 -47.77
C GLN A 331 -1.11 -3.85 -47.89
N GLU A 332 -1.76 -4.41 -46.87
CA GLU A 332 -3.22 -4.49 -46.79
C GLU A 332 -3.83 -3.08 -46.68
N ALA A 333 -3.26 -2.22 -45.84
CA ALA A 333 -3.72 -0.85 -45.63
C ALA A 333 -3.58 0.05 -46.88
N GLU A 334 -2.61 -0.23 -47.76
CA GLU A 334 -2.46 0.49 -49.04
C GLU A 334 -3.52 0.10 -50.08
N LYS A 335 -3.97 -1.15 -50.06
CA LYS A 335 -4.95 -1.71 -51.02
C LYS A 335 -6.40 -1.47 -50.58
N HIS A 336 -6.65 -1.48 -49.28
CA HIS A 336 -7.99 -1.34 -48.69
C HIS A 336 -8.40 0.13 -48.52
N ARG A 337 -9.46 0.57 -49.21
CA ARG A 337 -9.99 1.95 -49.10
C ARG A 337 -11.43 2.01 -48.61
N THR A 338 -12.24 1.04 -48.97
CA THR A 338 -13.67 1.01 -48.66
C THR A 338 -14.07 -0.41 -48.26
N PRO A 339 -15.14 -0.59 -47.48
CA PRO A 339 -15.62 -1.93 -47.09
C PRO A 339 -15.89 -2.86 -48.28
N GLU A 340 -16.14 -2.30 -49.46
CA GLU A 340 -16.36 -3.00 -50.74
C GLU A 340 -15.10 -3.66 -51.30
N ASP A 341 -13.90 -3.25 -50.86
CA ASP A 341 -12.63 -3.83 -51.28
C ASP A 341 -12.34 -5.19 -50.60
N ALA A 342 -13.11 -5.55 -49.56
CA ALA A 342 -12.96 -6.79 -48.81
C ALA A 342 -14.01 -7.84 -49.24
N PRO A 343 -13.68 -9.16 -49.23
CA PRO A 343 -14.64 -10.22 -49.49
C PRO A 343 -15.85 -10.16 -48.55
N PRO A 344 -17.06 -10.57 -48.98
CA PRO A 344 -18.29 -10.44 -48.18
C PRO A 344 -18.20 -11.04 -46.77
N GLU A 345 -17.50 -12.16 -46.62
CA GLU A 345 -17.29 -12.84 -45.33
C GLU A 345 -16.37 -12.05 -44.38
N VAL A 346 -15.29 -11.47 -44.93
CA VAL A 346 -14.37 -10.60 -44.18
C VAL A 346 -15.09 -9.30 -43.78
N ARG A 347 -15.87 -8.72 -44.70
CA ARG A 347 -16.66 -7.51 -44.46
C ARG A 347 -17.64 -7.70 -43.30
N ALA A 348 -18.41 -8.80 -43.32
CA ALA A 348 -19.37 -9.11 -42.26
C ALA A 348 -18.69 -9.29 -40.88
N ARG A 349 -17.53 -9.97 -40.85
CA ARG A 349 -16.75 -10.19 -39.62
C ARG A 349 -16.19 -8.88 -39.05
N VAL A 350 -15.58 -8.04 -39.90
CA VAL A 350 -14.96 -6.79 -39.49
C VAL A 350 -16.01 -5.81 -38.96
N GLU A 351 -17.10 -5.62 -39.68
CA GLU A 351 -18.18 -4.74 -39.23
C GLU A 351 -18.84 -5.22 -37.93
N ALA A 352 -18.97 -6.54 -37.73
CA ALA A 352 -19.47 -7.10 -36.49
C ALA A 352 -18.51 -6.86 -35.30
N ALA A 353 -17.19 -6.90 -35.53
CA ALA A 353 -16.18 -6.54 -34.53
C ALA A 353 -16.21 -5.04 -34.20
N LEU A 354 -16.29 -4.19 -35.22
CA LEU A 354 -16.38 -2.73 -35.04
C LEU A 354 -17.65 -2.29 -34.31
N ARG A 355 -18.81 -2.89 -34.62
CA ARG A 355 -20.07 -2.66 -33.87
C ARG A 355 -20.01 -3.14 -32.42
N ARG A 356 -19.18 -4.14 -32.11
CA ARG A 356 -18.94 -4.57 -30.73
C ARG A 356 -18.00 -3.60 -30.02
N ALA A 357 -16.95 -3.15 -30.68
CA ALA A 357 -16.02 -2.15 -30.16
C ALA A 357 -16.70 -0.83 -29.83
N GLU A 358 -17.55 -0.31 -30.73
CA GLU A 358 -18.35 0.91 -30.49
C GLU A 358 -19.27 0.76 -29.27
N ARG A 359 -19.91 -0.41 -29.10
CA ARG A 359 -20.78 -0.67 -27.93
C ARG A 359 -20.00 -0.82 -26.62
N ALA A 360 -18.80 -1.39 -26.68
CA ALA A 360 -17.92 -1.55 -25.52
C ALA A 360 -17.37 -0.20 -25.04
N LEU A 361 -17.00 0.69 -25.97
CA LEU A 361 -16.49 2.03 -25.68
C LEU A 361 -17.59 3.08 -25.43
N ALA A 362 -18.82 2.83 -25.87
CA ALA A 362 -20.00 3.66 -25.54
C ALA A 362 -20.56 3.40 -24.12
N ARG A 363 -20.05 2.39 -23.39
CA ARG A 363 -20.31 2.24 -21.96
C ARG A 363 -19.28 3.07 -21.19
N PRO A 364 -19.67 3.90 -20.20
CA PRO A 364 -18.71 4.73 -19.48
C PRO A 364 -17.83 3.84 -18.59
N LEU A 365 -16.65 3.50 -19.13
CA LEU A 365 -15.60 2.74 -18.46
C LEU A 365 -14.67 3.73 -17.74
N LEU A 366 -14.90 3.85 -16.42
CA LEU A 366 -13.86 4.16 -15.46
C LEU A 366 -12.81 3.03 -15.51
N LEU A 367 -11.58 3.31 -15.98
CA LEU A 367 -10.31 2.92 -15.35
C LEU A 367 -9.07 3.09 -16.26
N ALA A 368 -7.99 3.52 -15.59
CA ALA A 368 -6.58 3.20 -15.80
C ALA A 368 -5.88 3.63 -17.10
N THR A 369 -4.92 4.55 -16.96
CA THR A 369 -3.65 4.49 -17.71
C THR A 369 -2.47 4.64 -16.75
N ALA A 370 -1.93 3.50 -16.34
CA ALA A 370 -0.53 3.36 -15.94
C ALA A 370 0.30 2.96 -17.17
N ASP A 371 1.49 3.53 -17.30
CA ASP A 371 2.78 2.91 -17.68
C ASP A 371 3.82 4.00 -17.42
N ARG A 372 4.87 3.76 -16.64
CA ARG A 372 6.02 2.88 -16.90
C ARG A 372 6.84 3.34 -18.12
N ALA A 373 7.93 4.03 -17.79
CA ALA A 373 9.21 3.87 -18.45
C ALA A 373 10.30 3.79 -17.37
N GLU A 374 10.40 2.64 -16.73
CA GLU A 374 11.67 2.11 -16.22
C GLU A 374 12.01 0.91 -17.10
N THR A 375 13.19 0.93 -17.70
CA THR A 375 14.15 -0.17 -17.59
C THR A 375 15.44 0.25 -18.28
N ALA A 376 16.47 0.56 -17.48
CA ALA A 376 17.86 0.14 -17.71
C ALA A 376 18.80 0.90 -16.74
N ALA A 377 18.90 0.42 -15.50
CA ALA A 377 20.14 0.46 -14.69
C ALA A 377 19.95 -0.26 -13.34
N SER A 378 19.17 -1.35 -13.30
CA SER A 378 19.20 -2.29 -12.17
C SER A 378 20.27 -3.35 -12.44
N ALA A 379 21.53 -2.96 -12.31
CA ALA A 379 22.65 -3.89 -12.24
C ALA A 379 23.74 -3.36 -11.30
N ALA A 380 23.36 -2.88 -10.10
CA ALA A 380 24.30 -2.68 -8.99
C ALA A 380 23.57 -2.37 -7.67
N ALA A 381 22.65 -3.22 -7.21
CA ALA A 381 22.23 -3.18 -5.79
C ALA A 381 21.63 -4.52 -5.31
N ALA A 382 22.36 -5.61 -5.55
CA ALA A 382 22.43 -6.66 -4.54
C ALA A 382 23.34 -6.10 -3.44
N GLY A 383 22.76 -5.30 -2.55
CA GLY A 383 23.49 -4.32 -1.77
C GLY A 383 23.02 -4.22 -0.34
N ARG A 384 22.96 -5.38 0.35
CA ARG A 384 23.12 -5.50 1.80
C ARG A 384 22.24 -4.58 2.64
N CYS A 385 21.12 -5.14 3.04
CA CYS A 385 20.66 -4.98 4.41
C CYS A 385 21.73 -5.56 5.38
N GLN A 386 22.66 -4.71 5.81
CA GLN A 386 23.34 -4.70 7.11
C GLN A 386 23.12 -3.24 7.56
N SER A 387 22.48 -2.88 8.66
CA SER A 387 22.34 -3.48 9.99
C SER A 387 21.25 -2.69 10.73
N ALA A 388 20.26 -3.35 11.34
CA ALA A 388 19.61 -2.82 12.52
C ALA A 388 20.41 -3.32 13.73
N ALA A 389 21.50 -2.62 14.04
CA ALA A 389 22.04 -2.60 15.38
C ALA A 389 21.49 -1.35 16.05
N ARG A 390 20.59 -1.53 17.02
CA ARG A 390 20.43 -0.55 18.09
C ARG A 390 20.71 -1.30 19.38
N THR A 391 21.87 -1.03 19.96
CA THR A 391 22.05 -0.57 21.34
C THR A 391 23.54 -0.46 21.62
N GLU A 392 23.94 0.64 22.25
CA GLU A 392 25.30 0.90 22.73
C GLU A 392 25.84 -0.27 23.56
N GLY A 393 27.12 -0.60 23.34
CA GLY A 393 28.03 -1.06 24.39
C GLY A 393 27.55 -2.19 25.30
N ARG A 394 27.10 -3.32 24.76
CA ARG A 394 27.39 -4.63 25.36
C ARG A 394 28.27 -5.39 24.39
N LEU A 395 29.47 -5.79 24.84
CA LEU A 395 30.12 -6.96 24.26
C LEU A 395 29.06 -8.05 24.20
N TRP A 396 28.62 -8.41 23.00
CA TRP A 396 27.64 -9.47 22.81
C TRP A 396 28.21 -10.70 23.51
N PRO A 397 27.53 -11.29 24.52
CA PRO A 397 28.00 -12.56 25.03
C PRO A 397 27.98 -13.50 23.83
N GLN A 398 29.15 -14.00 23.43
CA GLN A 398 29.23 -15.20 22.61
C GLN A 398 28.47 -16.28 23.37
N ARG A 399 27.18 -16.46 23.10
CA ARG A 399 26.49 -17.65 23.56
C ARG A 399 27.09 -18.80 22.77
N CYS A 400 27.53 -19.78 23.55
CA CYS A 400 28.37 -20.91 23.17
C CYS A 400 28.25 -21.28 21.71
N GLU A 401 29.40 -21.44 21.07
CA GLU A 401 29.56 -22.40 19.98
C GLU A 401 28.76 -23.66 20.35
N THR A 402 27.54 -23.81 19.83
CA THR A 402 27.06 -25.14 19.51
C THR A 402 28.00 -25.57 18.41
N VAL A 403 29.10 -26.20 18.84
CA VAL A 403 30.01 -26.92 17.98
C VAL A 403 29.13 -27.98 17.35
N TRP A 404 28.55 -27.65 16.20
CA TRP A 404 28.02 -28.67 15.31
C TRP A 404 29.19 -29.59 15.05
N ASP A 405 29.00 -30.89 15.22
CA ASP A 405 29.92 -31.77 14.54
C ASP A 405 29.84 -31.42 13.03
N ALA A 406 30.96 -31.54 12.34
CA ALA A 406 31.08 -31.07 10.96
C ALA A 406 30.09 -31.78 10.02
N GLU A 407 29.63 -32.98 10.39
CA GLU A 407 28.72 -33.81 9.62
C GLU A 407 27.28 -33.28 9.72
N GLU A 408 26.83 -32.93 10.92
CA GLU A 408 25.51 -32.39 11.18
C GLU A 408 25.35 -30.97 10.60
N ALA A 409 26.40 -30.15 10.67
CA ALA A 409 26.47 -28.87 9.98
C ALA A 409 26.23 -29.00 8.47
N ALA A 410 26.86 -30.02 7.86
CA ALA A 410 26.74 -30.28 6.42
C ALA A 410 25.31 -30.71 6.05
N LEU A 411 24.67 -31.56 6.87
CA LEU A 411 23.29 -32.02 6.64
C LEU A 411 22.28 -30.87 6.73
N VAL A 412 22.44 -29.96 7.71
CA VAL A 412 21.60 -28.75 7.83
C VAL A 412 21.81 -27.81 6.64
N GLN A 413 23.06 -27.62 6.20
CA GLN A 413 23.35 -26.83 5.00
C GLN A 413 22.72 -27.43 3.75
N GLU A 414 22.77 -28.76 3.57
CA GLU A 414 22.15 -29.43 2.44
C GLU A 414 20.62 -29.27 2.46
N GLN A 415 20.00 -29.46 3.62
CA GLN A 415 18.55 -29.28 3.82
C GLN A 415 18.09 -27.87 3.48
N LEU A 416 18.85 -26.84 3.89
CA LEU A 416 18.53 -25.43 3.65
C LEU A 416 19.06 -24.91 2.30
N SER A 417 19.77 -25.72 1.51
CA SER A 417 20.49 -25.30 0.29
C SER A 417 19.66 -24.46 -0.68
N ARG A 418 18.39 -24.81 -0.93
CA ARG A 418 17.51 -24.06 -1.85
C ARG A 418 17.02 -22.73 -1.27
N SER A 419 16.79 -22.68 0.05
CA SER A 419 16.43 -21.45 0.77
C SER A 419 17.64 -20.53 0.87
N ALA A 420 18.81 -21.08 1.18
CA ALA A 420 20.08 -20.37 1.23
C ALA A 420 20.47 -19.78 -0.13
N ALA A 421 20.29 -20.56 -1.21
CA ALA A 421 20.48 -20.07 -2.58
C ALA A 421 19.53 -18.92 -2.94
N PHE A 422 18.35 -18.85 -2.31
CA PHE A 422 17.38 -17.79 -2.53
C PHE A 422 17.71 -16.53 -1.73
N LEU A 423 18.00 -16.70 -0.43
CA LEU A 423 18.18 -15.62 0.54
C LEU A 423 19.62 -15.08 0.61
N GLY A 424 20.61 -15.85 0.15
CA GLY A 424 22.03 -15.53 0.31
C GLY A 424 22.38 -15.30 1.79
N LYS A 425 23.01 -14.16 2.09
CA LYS A 425 23.34 -13.75 3.48
C LYS A 425 22.11 -13.59 4.38
N GLY A 426 20.90 -13.51 3.83
CA GLY A 426 19.67 -13.50 4.62
C GLY A 426 19.44 -14.79 5.41
N GLN A 427 19.97 -15.94 4.95
CA GLN A 427 19.80 -17.22 5.62
C GLN A 427 20.44 -17.23 7.03
N GLU A 428 21.61 -16.62 7.19
CA GLU A 428 22.29 -16.47 8.49
C GLU A 428 21.47 -15.61 9.46
N LYS A 429 20.80 -14.57 8.96
CA LYS A 429 19.89 -13.76 9.78
C LYS A 429 18.69 -14.55 10.28
N LEU A 430 18.09 -15.40 9.42
CA LEU A 430 16.99 -16.26 9.85
C LEU A 430 17.45 -17.24 10.94
N GLN A 431 18.62 -17.84 10.78
CA GLN A 431 19.18 -18.76 11.78
C GLN A 431 19.49 -18.07 13.12
N GLY A 432 19.76 -16.77 13.13
CA GLY A 432 19.91 -16.00 14.37
C GLY A 432 18.58 -15.54 14.98
N ALA A 433 17.52 -15.38 14.19
CA ALA A 433 16.31 -14.68 14.60
C ALA A 433 15.47 -15.42 15.66
N PHE A 434 14.79 -14.63 16.50
CA PHE A 434 13.79 -15.09 17.46
C PHE A 434 12.38 -14.69 17.02
N VAL A 435 11.50 -15.66 16.81
CA VAL A 435 10.11 -15.41 16.40
C VAL A 435 9.12 -16.00 17.41
N VAL A 436 8.22 -15.15 17.90
CA VAL A 436 7.11 -15.55 18.79
C VAL A 436 5.84 -15.73 17.96
N ILE A 437 5.22 -16.90 18.01
CA ILE A 437 3.98 -17.22 17.29
C ILE A 437 2.85 -17.38 18.29
N VAL A 438 1.85 -16.49 18.21
CA VAL A 438 0.70 -16.49 19.13
C VAL A 438 -0.54 -17.03 18.43
N GLY A 439 -1.07 -18.15 18.93
CA GLY A 439 -2.23 -18.84 18.39
C GLY A 439 -1.86 -19.89 17.33
N LEU A 440 -1.98 -21.17 17.68
CA LEU A 440 -1.68 -22.32 16.83
C LEU A 440 -2.95 -22.93 16.25
N GLY A 441 -3.81 -22.10 15.66
CA GLY A 441 -4.88 -22.56 14.78
C GLY A 441 -4.35 -23.01 13.41
N ALA A 442 -5.22 -23.09 12.40
CA ALA A 442 -4.83 -23.38 11.02
C ALA A 442 -3.69 -22.45 10.52
N VAL A 443 -3.84 -21.14 10.73
CA VAL A 443 -2.86 -20.12 10.30
C VAL A 443 -1.52 -20.30 11.02
N GLY A 444 -1.51 -20.22 12.36
CA GLY A 444 -0.26 -20.20 13.12
C GLY A 444 0.51 -21.51 13.08
N SER A 445 -0.16 -22.67 13.08
CA SER A 445 0.51 -23.97 12.95
C SER A 445 1.12 -24.18 11.54
N SER A 446 0.46 -23.66 10.50
CA SER A 446 0.99 -23.65 9.13
C SER A 446 2.19 -22.69 9.00
N ALA A 447 2.12 -21.50 9.60
CA ALA A 447 3.24 -20.56 9.60
C ALA A 447 4.44 -21.11 10.39
N ALA A 448 4.21 -21.71 11.56
CA ALA A 448 5.25 -22.28 12.42
C ALA A 448 6.10 -23.33 11.70
N ILE A 449 5.47 -24.28 11.00
CA ILE A 449 6.21 -25.32 10.27
C ILE A 449 6.99 -24.75 9.09
N LEU A 450 6.47 -23.72 8.41
CA LEU A 450 7.17 -23.08 7.29
C LEU A 450 8.37 -22.27 7.78
N LEU A 451 8.27 -21.59 8.93
CA LEU A 451 9.40 -20.90 9.57
C LEU A 451 10.48 -21.88 10.05
N ALA A 452 10.07 -23.00 10.66
CA ALA A 452 10.98 -24.10 11.00
C ALA A 452 11.70 -24.65 9.75
N ARG A 453 10.96 -24.95 8.67
CA ARG A 453 11.52 -25.45 7.41
C ARG A 453 12.44 -24.45 6.70
N ALA A 454 12.28 -23.15 6.96
CA ALA A 454 13.17 -22.11 6.46
C ALA A 454 14.44 -21.93 7.30
N GLY A 455 14.53 -22.57 8.47
CA GLY A 455 15.68 -22.52 9.36
C GLY A 455 15.72 -21.29 10.26
N VAL A 456 14.56 -20.81 10.74
CA VAL A 456 14.53 -19.83 11.84
C VAL A 456 15.09 -20.47 13.10
N GLY A 457 16.10 -19.86 13.73
CA GLY A 457 16.86 -20.53 14.81
C GLY A 457 16.10 -20.73 16.11
N HIS A 458 15.31 -19.73 16.52
CA HIS A 458 14.59 -19.76 17.79
C HIS A 458 13.10 -19.40 17.60
N LEU A 459 12.22 -20.29 18.05
CA LEU A 459 10.77 -20.15 17.95
C LEU A 459 10.10 -20.30 19.32
N ARG A 460 9.30 -19.31 19.72
CA ARG A 460 8.36 -19.46 20.86
C ARG A 460 6.95 -19.66 20.36
N LEU A 461 6.30 -20.71 20.84
CA LEU A 461 4.95 -21.11 20.48
C LEU A 461 4.01 -20.85 21.66
N VAL A 462 3.00 -20.00 21.47
CA VAL A 462 2.05 -19.60 22.54
C VAL A 462 0.63 -20.01 22.16
N ASP A 463 0.09 -21.03 22.82
CA ASP A 463 -1.33 -21.41 22.74
C ASP A 463 -1.74 -22.29 23.94
N GLY A 464 -2.76 -21.86 24.69
CA GLY A 464 -3.29 -22.60 25.84
C GLY A 464 -4.27 -23.72 25.49
N SER A 465 -4.69 -23.81 24.22
CA SER A 465 -5.75 -24.73 23.79
C SER A 465 -5.20 -26.13 23.50
N PRO A 466 -5.94 -27.19 23.86
CA PRO A 466 -5.68 -28.52 23.33
C PRO A 466 -6.12 -28.64 21.86
N VAL A 467 -5.56 -29.61 21.15
CA VAL A 467 -5.99 -30.03 19.81
C VAL A 467 -7.42 -30.56 19.89
N ARG A 468 -8.28 -30.08 18.99
CA ARG A 468 -9.66 -30.57 18.84
C ARG A 468 -9.86 -31.11 17.43
N ARG A 469 -10.73 -32.12 17.27
CA ARG A 469 -11.02 -32.73 15.95
C ARG A 469 -11.40 -31.75 14.83
N MET A 470 -11.95 -30.59 15.16
CA MET A 470 -12.49 -29.60 14.20
C MET A 470 -11.71 -28.27 14.20
N ASP A 471 -10.53 -28.19 14.81
CA ASP A 471 -9.82 -26.89 14.96
C ASP A 471 -8.99 -26.47 13.74
N GLY A 472 -8.86 -27.34 12.72
CA GLY A 472 -8.11 -27.06 11.50
C GLY A 472 -6.60 -26.96 11.71
N HIS A 473 -6.04 -27.47 12.81
CA HIS A 473 -4.61 -27.46 13.09
C HIS A 473 -3.81 -28.18 11.98
N ALA A 474 -2.80 -27.52 11.41
CA ALA A 474 -2.09 -28.01 10.23
C ALA A 474 -1.23 -29.26 10.51
N LEU A 475 -0.72 -29.42 11.73
CA LEU A 475 0.24 -30.48 12.07
C LEU A 475 -0.32 -31.63 12.90
N ALA A 476 -1.52 -31.48 13.45
CA ALA A 476 -2.01 -32.42 14.46
C ALA A 476 -2.55 -33.69 13.81
N LYS A 477 -2.26 -34.85 14.38
CA LYS A 477 -2.82 -36.13 13.94
C LYS A 477 -4.13 -36.41 14.66
N ALA A 478 -4.88 -37.39 14.17
CA ALA A 478 -6.10 -37.84 14.84
C ALA A 478 -5.83 -38.31 16.28
N THR A 479 -4.63 -38.85 16.54
CA THR A 479 -4.17 -39.29 17.86
C THR A 479 -3.77 -38.16 18.81
N ASP A 480 -3.58 -36.95 18.30
CA ASP A 480 -3.13 -35.81 19.11
C ASP A 480 -4.29 -35.06 19.79
N VAL A 481 -5.54 -35.43 19.50
CA VAL A 481 -6.73 -34.81 20.11
C VAL A 481 -6.63 -34.87 21.64
N GLY A 482 -6.76 -33.70 22.28
CA GLY A 482 -6.60 -33.54 23.73
C GLY A 482 -5.20 -33.14 24.19
N ARG A 483 -4.15 -33.34 23.38
CA ARG A 483 -2.80 -32.82 23.65
C ARG A 483 -2.74 -31.31 23.45
N HIS A 484 -1.84 -30.63 24.13
CA HIS A 484 -1.59 -29.21 23.90
C HIS A 484 -1.00 -28.97 22.50
N LYS A 485 -1.52 -27.97 21.79
CA LYS A 485 -1.09 -27.63 20.42
C LYS A 485 0.40 -27.30 20.34
N VAL A 486 0.92 -26.57 21.34
CA VAL A 486 2.33 -26.18 21.41
C VAL A 486 3.28 -27.39 21.44
N GLU A 487 2.90 -28.46 22.14
CA GLU A 487 3.69 -29.69 22.22
C GLU A 487 3.68 -30.46 20.91
N VAL A 488 2.52 -30.56 20.27
CA VAL A 488 2.36 -31.21 18.97
C VAL A 488 3.18 -30.49 17.90
N CYS A 489 3.13 -29.16 17.86
CA CYS A 489 3.96 -28.35 16.97
C CYS A 489 5.45 -28.58 17.22
N LYS A 490 5.88 -28.48 18.48
CA LYS A 490 7.29 -28.67 18.87
C LYS A 490 7.82 -30.04 18.45
N GLU A 491 7.08 -31.12 18.71
CA GLU A 491 7.48 -32.48 18.34
C GLU A 491 7.69 -32.62 16.82
N VAL A 492 6.74 -32.13 16.01
CA VAL A 492 6.83 -32.21 14.55
C VAL A 492 7.98 -31.35 14.02
N MET A 493 8.17 -30.15 14.56
CA MET A 493 9.22 -29.23 14.11
C MET A 493 10.63 -29.76 14.44
N LEU A 494 10.83 -30.36 15.61
CA LEU A 494 12.09 -31.03 15.95
C LEU A 494 12.35 -32.27 15.08
N ALA A 495 11.30 -32.96 14.61
CA ALA A 495 11.46 -34.05 13.66
C ALA A 495 11.82 -33.58 12.23
N VAL A 496 11.56 -32.31 11.90
CA VAL A 496 11.99 -31.67 10.64
C VAL A 496 13.41 -31.14 10.76
N LEU A 497 13.72 -30.44 11.85
CA LEU A 497 15.03 -29.85 12.10
C LEU A 497 15.35 -29.99 13.61
N PRO A 498 16.10 -31.03 14.01
CA PRO A 498 16.32 -31.38 15.42
C PRO A 498 16.96 -30.29 16.29
N HIS A 499 17.64 -29.33 15.68
CA HIS A 499 18.42 -28.29 16.38
C HIS A 499 17.68 -26.97 16.58
N LEU A 500 16.41 -26.90 16.22
CA LEU A 500 15.60 -25.71 16.51
C LEU A 500 15.48 -25.50 18.02
N ASP A 501 15.78 -24.29 18.50
CA ASP A 501 15.37 -23.89 19.85
C ASP A 501 13.87 -23.60 19.81
N ILE A 502 13.07 -24.40 20.53
CA ILE A 502 11.62 -24.26 20.56
C ILE A 502 11.11 -24.17 22.00
N GLU A 503 10.50 -23.04 22.31
CA GLU A 503 9.77 -22.82 23.54
C GLU A 503 8.28 -23.13 23.33
N ALA A 504 7.75 -24.06 24.12
CA ALA A 504 6.32 -24.33 24.16
C ALA A 504 5.73 -23.65 25.39
N VAL A 505 4.85 -22.67 25.17
CA VAL A 505 4.14 -21.94 26.23
C VAL A 505 2.66 -22.33 26.14
N PRO A 506 2.21 -23.35 26.91
CA PRO A 506 0.84 -23.85 26.89
C PRO A 506 -0.10 -22.90 27.67
N SER A 507 -0.11 -21.62 27.31
CA SER A 507 -0.84 -20.56 27.99
C SER A 507 -1.64 -19.71 27.02
N HIS A 508 -2.76 -19.16 27.49
CA HIS A 508 -3.49 -18.13 26.77
C HIS A 508 -2.89 -16.75 27.07
N LEU A 509 -2.67 -15.95 26.02
CA LEU A 509 -2.30 -14.55 26.20
C LEU A 509 -3.47 -13.79 26.86
N THR A 510 -3.23 -13.38 28.09
CA THR A 510 -4.17 -12.66 28.97
C THR A 510 -3.44 -11.51 29.64
N GLU A 511 -4.19 -10.53 30.12
CA GLU A 511 -3.66 -9.34 30.78
C GLU A 511 -2.80 -9.73 32.00
N GLY A 512 -1.60 -9.17 32.10
CA GLY A 512 -0.62 -9.48 33.16
C GLY A 512 0.29 -10.68 32.89
N ARG A 513 0.15 -11.37 31.74
CA ARG A 513 1.03 -12.48 31.31
C ARG A 513 1.75 -12.19 29.99
N GLU A 514 1.78 -10.95 29.55
CA GLU A 514 2.37 -10.53 28.28
C GLU A 514 3.87 -10.82 28.25
N ASP A 515 4.61 -10.50 29.33
CA ASP A 515 6.05 -10.79 29.40
C ASP A 515 6.36 -12.29 29.36
N GLU A 516 5.58 -13.11 30.06
CA GLU A 516 5.72 -14.58 30.00
C GLU A 516 5.54 -15.09 28.56
N CYS A 517 4.54 -14.57 27.86
CA CYS A 517 4.21 -15.04 26.51
C CYS A 517 5.11 -14.45 25.43
N LEU A 518 5.55 -13.20 25.56
CA LEU A 518 6.09 -12.39 24.46
C LEU A 518 7.51 -11.87 24.70
N ALA A 519 8.05 -11.92 25.93
CA ALA A 519 9.38 -11.37 26.21
C ALA A 519 10.52 -12.27 25.69
N PRO A 520 11.51 -11.71 24.97
CA PRO A 520 12.70 -12.47 24.59
C PRO A 520 13.50 -12.93 25.82
N ARG A 521 14.24 -14.02 25.70
CA ARG A 521 15.22 -14.45 26.72
C ARG A 521 16.46 -13.55 26.64
N ASP A 522 17.20 -13.48 27.75
CA ASP A 522 18.52 -12.85 27.75
C ASP A 522 19.43 -13.52 26.71
N GLY A 523 19.87 -12.72 25.71
CA GLY A 523 20.73 -13.16 24.60
C GLY A 523 20.02 -13.47 23.29
N ASP A 524 18.68 -13.47 23.25
CA ASP A 524 17.93 -13.52 21.99
C ASP A 524 18.15 -12.24 21.18
N CYS A 525 18.33 -12.36 19.87
CA CYS A 525 18.57 -11.21 18.98
C CYS A 525 17.25 -10.63 18.42
N GLU A 526 17.28 -10.09 17.20
CA GLU A 526 16.16 -9.41 16.51
C GLU A 526 14.83 -10.18 16.68
N THR A 527 13.93 -9.65 17.52
CA THR A 527 12.67 -10.29 17.93
C THR A 527 11.50 -9.86 17.04
N MET A 528 10.63 -10.81 16.66
CA MET A 528 9.40 -10.51 15.93
C MET A 528 8.21 -11.36 16.40
N ILE A 529 7.03 -10.75 16.42
CA ILE A 529 5.79 -11.42 16.82
C ILE A 529 4.93 -11.70 15.59
N LEU A 530 4.49 -12.95 15.45
CA LEU A 530 3.47 -13.37 14.50
C LEU A 530 2.16 -13.59 15.26
N ASP A 531 1.22 -12.66 15.09
CA ASP A 531 -0.12 -12.73 15.67
C ASP A 531 -1.06 -13.51 14.75
N CYS A 532 -1.46 -14.71 15.20
CA CYS A 532 -2.41 -15.60 14.52
C CYS A 532 -3.70 -15.81 15.32
N VAL A 533 -3.98 -15.00 16.34
CA VAL A 533 -5.20 -15.17 17.17
C VAL A 533 -6.41 -14.54 16.49
N GLY A 534 -7.58 -15.17 16.58
CA GLY A 534 -8.83 -14.60 16.03
C GLY A 534 -9.54 -13.63 16.98
N GLY A 535 -9.19 -13.63 18.27
CA GLY A 535 -9.88 -12.85 19.29
C GLY A 535 -9.35 -11.42 19.39
N PHE A 536 -10.26 -10.44 19.36
CA PHE A 536 -9.93 -9.01 19.41
C PHE A 536 -9.08 -8.63 20.63
N ARG A 537 -9.44 -9.10 21.84
CA ARG A 537 -8.71 -8.75 23.07
C ARG A 537 -7.27 -9.21 23.07
N SER A 538 -7.00 -10.44 22.64
CA SER A 538 -5.62 -10.95 22.57
C SER A 538 -4.81 -10.21 21.50
N LYS A 539 -5.41 -9.83 20.37
CA LYS A 539 -4.76 -8.95 19.40
C LYS A 539 -4.40 -7.60 20.01
N GLU A 540 -5.33 -6.97 20.71
CA GLU A 540 -5.07 -5.69 21.39
C GLU A 540 -3.89 -5.77 22.37
N LEU A 541 -3.79 -6.84 23.16
CA LEU A 541 -2.66 -7.08 24.07
C LEU A 541 -1.34 -7.23 23.31
N ILE A 542 -1.31 -8.00 22.21
CA ILE A 542 -0.11 -8.15 21.37
C ILE A 542 0.34 -6.80 20.84
N MET A 543 -0.61 -6.01 20.31
CA MET A 543 -0.30 -4.70 19.73
C MET A 543 0.23 -3.75 20.80
N ARG A 544 -0.45 -3.61 21.95
CA ARG A 544 0.03 -2.77 23.07
C ARG A 544 1.42 -3.18 23.53
N TYR A 545 1.67 -4.49 23.68
CA TYR A 545 2.97 -5.01 24.07
C TYR A 545 4.06 -4.65 23.05
N ALA A 546 3.76 -4.84 21.77
CA ALA A 546 4.65 -4.55 20.66
C ALA A 546 4.98 -3.06 20.55
N LEU A 547 3.98 -2.19 20.67
CA LEU A 547 4.17 -0.73 20.65
C LEU A 547 5.02 -0.28 21.83
N ALA A 548 4.74 -0.77 23.04
CA ALA A 548 5.48 -0.42 24.25
C ALA A 548 6.95 -0.84 24.22
N ARG A 549 7.32 -1.88 23.47
CA ARG A 549 8.68 -2.45 23.42
C ARG A 549 9.36 -2.32 22.06
N HIS A 550 8.73 -1.64 21.10
CA HIS A 550 9.18 -1.53 19.70
C HIS A 550 9.49 -2.90 19.06
N VAL A 551 8.64 -3.89 19.31
CA VAL A 551 8.74 -5.21 18.70
C VAL A 551 7.91 -5.23 17.44
N ARG A 552 8.48 -5.70 16.32
CA ARG A 552 7.74 -5.80 15.06
C ARG A 552 6.68 -6.90 15.13
N VAL A 553 5.54 -6.65 14.49
CA VAL A 553 4.40 -7.55 14.45
C VAL A 553 3.98 -7.80 13.01
N VAL A 554 3.79 -9.06 12.66
CA VAL A 554 2.96 -9.47 11.52
C VAL A 554 1.65 -10.00 12.10
N SER A 555 0.54 -9.32 11.86
CA SER A 555 -0.78 -9.71 12.37
C SER A 555 -1.66 -10.24 11.26
N VAL A 556 -2.22 -11.43 11.46
CA VAL A 556 -3.14 -12.05 10.51
C VAL A 556 -4.57 -11.66 10.86
N CYS A 557 -5.28 -11.10 9.88
CA CYS A 557 -6.67 -10.69 10.02
C CYS A 557 -7.53 -11.42 8.97
N THR A 558 -8.48 -12.23 9.43
CA THR A 558 -9.51 -12.89 8.60
C THR A 558 -10.82 -12.13 8.75
N THR A 559 -11.40 -11.61 7.66
CA THR A 559 -12.73 -10.97 7.69
C THR A 559 -13.79 -11.90 7.09
N ALA A 560 -15.00 -11.92 7.66
CA ALA A 560 -16.15 -12.65 7.11
C ALA A 560 -17.05 -11.77 6.23
N ALA A 561 -16.52 -10.68 5.64
CA ALA A 561 -17.30 -9.65 4.96
C ALA A 561 -17.40 -9.93 3.43
N PRO A 562 -18.57 -9.76 2.79
CA PRO A 562 -18.71 -9.94 1.35
C PRO A 562 -18.05 -8.79 0.59
N CYS A 563 -16.88 -9.01 -0.03
CA CYS A 563 -16.44 -8.21 -1.18
C CYS A 563 -16.67 -9.01 -2.48
N PRO A 564 -17.19 -8.40 -3.57
CA PRO A 564 -17.35 -9.06 -4.88
C PRO A 564 -16.04 -9.24 -5.67
N ALA A 565 -14.89 -8.92 -5.10
CA ALA A 565 -13.58 -9.11 -5.72
C ALA A 565 -12.88 -10.37 -5.18
N ASP A 566 -11.96 -10.90 -5.97
CA ASP A 566 -11.34 -12.23 -5.89
C ASP A 566 -11.06 -12.81 -4.47
N PRO A 567 -11.83 -13.83 -4.01
CA PRO A 567 -11.65 -14.59 -2.77
C PRO A 567 -10.25 -15.18 -2.53
N SER A 568 -9.47 -15.36 -3.58
CA SER A 568 -8.16 -16.02 -3.51
C SER A 568 -7.02 -15.06 -3.21
N ARG A 569 -7.28 -13.75 -3.19
CA ARG A 569 -6.25 -12.74 -2.96
C ARG A 569 -5.95 -12.55 -1.48
N VAL A 570 -4.67 -12.76 -1.17
CA VAL A 570 -4.04 -12.38 0.10
C VAL A 570 -3.23 -11.12 -0.16
N ALA A 571 -3.36 -10.12 0.70
CA ALA A 571 -2.61 -8.87 0.64
C ALA A 571 -1.89 -8.61 1.97
N VAL A 572 -0.87 -7.76 1.88
CA VAL A 572 -0.07 -7.30 3.02
C VAL A 572 0.00 -5.78 2.96
N ALA A 573 -0.37 -5.12 4.07
CA ALA A 573 -0.33 -3.67 4.18
C ALA A 573 0.01 -3.26 5.62
N PRO A 574 0.63 -2.08 5.83
CA PRO A 574 0.77 -1.52 7.17
C PRO A 574 -0.60 -1.35 7.84
N LEU A 575 -0.71 -1.57 9.15
CA LEU A 575 -1.99 -1.44 9.85
C LEU A 575 -2.64 -0.05 9.61
N GLY A 576 -1.84 1.02 9.54
CA GLY A 576 -2.29 2.38 9.21
C GLY A 576 -2.95 2.53 7.83
N GLU A 577 -2.70 1.60 6.90
CA GLU A 577 -3.21 1.63 5.52
C GLU A 577 -4.39 0.68 5.29
N VAL A 578 -4.79 -0.12 6.29
CA VAL A 578 -5.93 -1.06 6.19
C VAL A 578 -7.22 -0.41 6.67
N TRP A 579 -7.96 0.26 5.78
CA TRP A 579 -9.16 1.05 6.13
C TRP A 579 -10.50 0.32 6.00
N ALA A 580 -10.54 -0.77 5.23
CA ALA A 580 -11.79 -1.44 4.90
C ALA A 580 -12.35 -2.32 6.04
N TRP A 581 -11.61 -2.53 7.14
CA TRP A 581 -11.86 -3.64 8.06
C TRP A 581 -12.20 -3.20 9.48
N PRO A 582 -13.43 -3.45 9.97
CA PRO A 582 -13.90 -2.96 11.27
C PRO A 582 -13.00 -3.35 12.45
N ALA A 583 -12.45 -4.57 12.48
CA ALA A 583 -11.56 -5.00 13.57
C ALA A 583 -10.22 -4.25 13.56
N CYS A 584 -9.62 -4.00 12.39
CA CYS A 584 -8.40 -3.21 12.27
C CYS A 584 -8.66 -1.72 12.53
N ALA A 585 -9.82 -1.20 12.12
CA ALA A 585 -10.24 0.16 12.42
C ALA A 585 -10.53 0.37 13.91
N GLU A 586 -11.19 -0.58 14.57
CA GLU A 586 -11.46 -0.55 16.01
C GLU A 586 -10.18 -0.74 16.83
N LEU A 587 -9.28 -1.66 16.45
CA LEU A 587 -7.96 -1.79 17.04
C LEU A 587 -7.18 -0.47 16.92
N ARG A 588 -7.13 0.12 15.72
CA ARG A 588 -6.50 1.44 15.53
C ARG A 588 -7.16 2.52 16.37
N GLY A 589 -8.49 2.59 16.41
CA GLY A 589 -9.23 3.60 17.19
C GLY A 589 -8.98 3.49 18.70
N ARG A 590 -8.84 2.27 19.22
CA ARG A 590 -8.50 2.03 20.65
C ARG A 590 -7.02 2.26 20.95
N LEU A 591 -6.15 2.01 19.97
CA LEU A 591 -4.72 2.29 20.05
C LEU A 591 -4.38 3.74 19.67
N ALA A 592 -5.34 4.54 19.16
CA ALA A 592 -5.15 5.91 18.67
C ALA A 592 -4.84 6.95 19.76
N GLN A 593 -4.70 6.51 21.02
CA GLN A 593 -4.07 7.30 22.08
C GLN A 593 -2.54 7.18 22.08
N GLU A 594 -1.95 6.32 21.23
CA GLU A 594 -0.52 6.11 21.05
C GLU A 594 -0.05 6.54 19.63
N ASP A 595 1.21 6.95 19.54
CA ASP A 595 1.93 7.56 18.41
C ASP A 595 1.55 7.02 17.00
N PRO A 596 1.18 7.87 16.00
CA PRO A 596 0.89 7.43 14.62
C PRO A 596 2.03 6.66 13.92
N GLU A 597 3.29 6.84 14.36
CA GLU A 597 4.45 6.09 13.88
C GLU A 597 4.51 4.65 14.44
N ALA A 598 3.81 4.40 15.54
CA ALA A 598 3.78 3.11 16.24
C ALA A 598 3.29 1.97 15.32
N PHE A 599 2.42 2.28 14.36
CA PHE A 599 1.85 1.29 13.44
C PHE A 599 2.77 0.87 12.28
N LYS A 600 3.95 1.47 12.10
CA LYS A 600 4.89 1.12 11.00
C LYS A 600 5.58 -0.23 11.21
N ASP A 601 5.70 -0.62 12.47
CA ASP A 601 6.23 -1.93 12.87
C ASP A 601 5.13 -3.01 12.93
N ILE A 602 3.88 -2.66 12.58
CA ILE A 602 2.75 -3.57 12.52
C ILE A 602 2.29 -3.74 11.06
N GLU A 603 2.66 -4.87 10.46
CA GLU A 603 2.14 -5.30 9.17
C GLU A 603 0.91 -6.20 9.37
N VAL A 604 -0.09 -6.04 8.49
CA VAL A 604 -1.29 -6.87 8.49
C VAL A 604 -1.31 -7.75 7.26
N VAL A 605 -1.37 -9.06 7.48
CA VAL A 605 -1.58 -10.09 6.44
C VAL A 605 -3.04 -10.48 6.43
N HIS A 606 -3.62 -10.48 5.24
CA HIS A 606 -5.04 -10.19 5.15
C HIS A 606 -5.60 -10.86 3.89
N SER A 607 -6.75 -11.53 4.00
CA SER A 607 -7.46 -12.12 2.85
C SER A 607 -8.89 -11.58 2.80
N GLN A 608 -9.37 -11.30 1.59
CA GLN A 608 -10.78 -11.07 1.34
C GLN A 608 -11.48 -12.44 1.33
N GLU A 609 -12.03 -12.89 2.47
CA GLU A 609 -12.89 -14.06 2.41
C GLU A 609 -14.26 -13.61 1.87
N PRO A 610 -14.83 -14.26 0.86
CA PRO A 610 -16.21 -14.01 0.48
C PRO A 610 -17.11 -14.30 1.68
N ALA A 611 -18.27 -13.65 1.78
CA ALA A 611 -19.33 -13.95 2.75
C ALA A 611 -20.00 -15.32 2.52
N LEU A 612 -19.22 -16.32 2.14
CA LEU A 612 -19.59 -17.71 2.05
C LEU A 612 -19.83 -18.33 3.44
N TRP A 613 -19.44 -17.66 4.52
CA TRP A 613 -19.73 -18.07 5.90
C TRP A 613 -21.22 -18.00 6.28
N ALA A 614 -22.06 -17.37 5.46
CA ALA A 614 -23.51 -17.49 5.60
C ALA A 614 -24.04 -18.89 5.23
N LYS A 615 -23.21 -19.75 4.62
CA LYS A 615 -23.52 -21.17 4.39
C LYS A 615 -22.55 -22.04 5.21
N PRO A 616 -23.04 -22.91 6.11
CA PRO A 616 -22.23 -23.82 6.93
C PRO A 616 -21.36 -24.85 6.15
N SER A 617 -21.29 -24.76 4.82
CA SER A 617 -20.77 -25.80 3.91
C SER A 617 -19.50 -25.41 3.15
N CYS A 618 -18.86 -24.28 3.41
CA CYS A 618 -17.69 -23.86 2.62
C CYS A 618 -16.39 -24.52 3.06
N THR A 619 -16.14 -25.71 2.50
CA THR A 619 -14.96 -26.55 2.73
C THR A 619 -13.63 -25.88 2.33
N SER A 620 -13.62 -24.85 1.48
CA SER A 620 -12.39 -24.14 1.05
C SER A 620 -11.81 -23.19 2.11
N ALA A 621 -12.57 -22.80 3.14
CA ALA A 621 -12.13 -21.83 4.15
C ALA A 621 -10.86 -22.27 4.89
N LEU A 622 -10.69 -23.58 5.13
CA LEU A 622 -9.50 -24.09 5.78
C LEU A 622 -8.25 -23.93 4.89
N SER A 623 -8.34 -24.28 3.60
CA SER A 623 -7.25 -24.09 2.63
C SER A 623 -6.81 -22.62 2.53
N HIS A 624 -7.76 -21.68 2.56
CA HIS A 624 -7.44 -20.25 2.60
C HIS A 624 -6.72 -19.82 3.89
N ARG A 625 -7.11 -20.35 5.06
CA ARG A 625 -6.38 -20.08 6.31
C ARG A 625 -4.97 -20.65 6.30
N LEU A 626 -4.77 -21.81 5.68
CA LEU A 626 -3.42 -22.36 5.49
C LEU A 626 -2.60 -21.44 4.57
N GLN A 627 -3.20 -20.94 3.47
CA GLN A 627 -2.56 -19.99 2.55
C GLN A 627 -2.16 -18.69 3.26
N LEU A 628 -3.03 -18.17 4.15
CA LEU A 628 -2.71 -17.04 5.02
C LEU A 628 -1.50 -17.32 5.92
N GLY A 629 -1.41 -18.52 6.49
CA GLY A 629 -0.23 -18.95 7.26
C GLY A 629 1.05 -18.94 6.43
N ALA A 630 0.98 -19.38 5.16
CA ALA A 630 2.12 -19.33 4.24
C ALA A 630 2.53 -17.89 3.89
N THR A 631 1.57 -17.00 3.63
CA THR A 631 1.86 -15.58 3.38
C THR A 631 2.41 -14.87 4.61
N ALA A 632 1.89 -15.17 5.81
CA ALA A 632 2.39 -14.60 7.05
C ALA A 632 3.83 -15.05 7.34
N ALA A 633 4.14 -16.34 7.14
CA ALA A 633 5.50 -16.83 7.22
C ALA A 633 6.44 -16.15 6.20
N ALA A 634 5.98 -15.88 4.98
CA ALA A 634 6.76 -15.16 3.99
C ALA A 634 7.05 -13.71 4.41
N ALA A 635 6.04 -12.99 4.91
CA ALA A 635 6.20 -11.63 5.44
C ALA A 635 7.24 -11.61 6.57
N VAL A 636 7.16 -12.58 7.49
CA VAL A 636 8.13 -12.76 8.58
C VAL A 636 9.55 -12.99 8.02
N MET A 637 9.73 -13.95 7.11
CA MET A 637 11.05 -14.26 6.54
C MET A 637 11.66 -13.08 5.78
N LEU A 638 10.86 -12.41 4.95
CA LEU A 638 11.34 -11.30 4.13
C LEU A 638 11.71 -10.11 5.02
N ARG A 639 10.88 -9.78 6.03
CA ARG A 639 11.16 -8.69 6.97
C ARG A 639 12.46 -8.92 7.75
N LEU A 640 12.68 -10.13 8.29
CA LEU A 640 13.92 -10.48 9.00
C LEU A 640 15.16 -10.41 8.09
N THR A 641 15.00 -10.73 6.81
CA THR A 641 16.11 -10.69 5.84
C THR A 641 16.31 -9.31 5.22
N GLY A 642 15.45 -8.34 5.51
CA GLY A 642 15.52 -6.96 5.01
C GLY A 642 14.91 -6.75 3.63
N THR A 643 14.05 -7.66 3.19
CA THR A 643 13.29 -7.58 1.94
C THR A 643 11.83 -7.29 2.29
N GLN A 644 11.13 -6.40 1.57
CA GLN A 644 9.71 -6.14 1.83
C GLN A 644 8.81 -6.89 0.84
N VAL A 645 7.67 -7.40 1.32
CA VAL A 645 6.58 -7.86 0.46
C VAL A 645 5.96 -6.65 -0.23
N ALA A 646 5.64 -6.73 -1.52
CA ALA A 646 5.05 -5.60 -2.22
C ALA A 646 3.65 -5.29 -1.66
N HIS A 647 3.49 -4.13 -1.02
CA HIS A 647 2.21 -3.74 -0.45
C HIS A 647 1.13 -3.60 -1.54
N GLN A 648 -0.03 -4.19 -1.29
CA GLN A 648 -1.22 -4.01 -2.11
C GLN A 648 -2.29 -3.33 -1.26
N ALA A 649 -2.56 -2.05 -1.54
CA ALA A 649 -3.70 -1.36 -0.95
C ALA A 649 -4.99 -1.91 -1.55
N ASP A 650 -5.95 -2.29 -0.70
CA ASP A 650 -7.26 -2.78 -1.09
C ASP A 650 -8.29 -1.63 -1.11
N PRO A 651 -8.83 -1.22 -2.28
CA PRO A 651 -9.84 -0.17 -2.37
C PRO A 651 -11.29 -0.67 -2.37
N CYS A 652 -11.59 -1.96 -2.13
CA CYS A 652 -12.97 -2.48 -2.22
C CYS A 652 -13.87 -1.94 -1.10
N GLY A 653 -14.95 -1.22 -1.46
CA GLY A 653 -16.04 -0.82 -0.55
C GLY A 653 -16.18 0.68 -0.32
N MET A 654 -15.09 1.44 -0.36
CA MET A 654 -15.13 2.86 0.01
C MET A 654 -15.96 3.73 -0.94
N ASN A 655 -16.01 3.40 -2.23
CA ASN A 655 -16.87 4.08 -3.20
C ASN A 655 -18.36 3.73 -3.02
N PHE A 656 -18.67 2.52 -2.57
CA PHE A 656 -20.03 2.10 -2.26
C PHE A 656 -20.54 2.80 -0.99
N TRP A 657 -19.73 2.85 0.07
CA TRP A 657 -20.10 3.54 1.31
C TRP A 657 -20.22 5.05 1.12
N LYS A 658 -19.32 5.67 0.34
CA LYS A 658 -19.45 7.08 -0.09
C LYS A 658 -20.78 7.31 -0.79
N LYS A 659 -21.19 6.38 -1.66
CA LYS A 659 -22.45 6.51 -2.37
C LYS A 659 -23.68 6.35 -1.49
N LEU A 660 -23.69 5.39 -0.56
CA LEU A 660 -24.77 5.21 0.41
C LEU A 660 -24.89 6.41 1.34
N ARG A 661 -23.76 6.96 1.80
CA ARG A 661 -23.71 8.21 2.58
C ARG A 661 -24.25 9.38 1.76
N ASN A 662 -23.85 9.51 0.50
CA ASN A 662 -24.35 10.56 -0.41
C ASN A 662 -25.83 10.37 -0.78
N SER A 663 -26.39 9.16 -0.65
CA SER A 663 -27.82 8.90 -0.80
C SER A 663 -28.60 9.36 0.43
N LEU A 664 -28.03 9.14 1.62
CA LEU A 664 -28.59 9.62 2.88
C LEU A 664 -28.53 11.16 2.95
N GLU A 665 -27.41 11.75 2.55
CA GLU A 665 -27.24 13.21 2.44
C GLU A 665 -28.23 13.87 1.46
N ARG A 666 -28.61 13.17 0.39
CA ARG A 666 -29.59 13.67 -0.58
C ARG A 666 -31.03 13.61 -0.08
N SER A 667 -31.32 12.73 0.86
CA SER A 667 -32.67 12.51 1.38
C SER A 667 -32.94 13.22 2.70
N GLU A 668 -31.90 13.68 3.39
CA GLU A 668 -32.00 14.28 4.72
C GLU A 668 -31.38 15.68 4.78
N SER A 669 -32.14 16.68 5.23
CA SER A 669 -31.67 18.05 5.44
C SER A 669 -31.62 18.37 6.94
N GLY A 670 -30.41 18.50 7.49
CA GLY A 670 -30.21 19.14 8.80
C GLY A 670 -29.71 18.29 9.97
N ASP A 671 -29.38 17.00 9.80
CA ASP A 671 -28.82 16.14 10.87
C ASP A 671 -27.31 15.84 10.67
N THR A 672 -26.57 15.57 11.76
CA THR A 672 -25.20 15.04 11.72
C THR A 672 -25.18 13.66 11.05
N LEU A 673 -24.81 13.61 9.77
CA LEU A 673 -24.75 12.36 9.02
C LEU A 673 -23.70 11.40 9.63
N PRO A 674 -23.97 10.09 9.65
CA PRO A 674 -23.00 9.10 10.09
C PRO A 674 -21.74 9.19 9.24
N ASP A 675 -20.59 8.92 9.85
CA ASP A 675 -19.35 8.81 9.10
C ASP A 675 -19.39 7.61 8.14
N LEU A 676 -18.41 7.59 7.22
CA LEU A 676 -18.30 6.54 6.21
C LEU A 676 -18.18 5.13 6.79
N HIS A 677 -17.62 5.01 8.00
CA HIS A 677 -17.42 3.73 8.67
C HIS A 677 -18.75 3.21 9.23
N ALA A 678 -19.54 4.06 9.88
CA ALA A 678 -20.85 3.72 10.40
C ALA A 678 -21.84 3.36 9.27
N VAL A 679 -21.74 4.03 8.11
CA VAL A 679 -22.45 3.67 6.88
C VAL A 679 -22.06 2.28 6.39
N GLY A 680 -20.77 1.94 6.40
CA GLY A 680 -20.28 0.59 6.08
C GLY A 680 -20.79 -0.48 7.05
N CYS A 681 -20.80 -0.20 8.36
CA CYS A 681 -21.35 -1.11 9.38
C CYS A 681 -22.84 -1.40 9.15
N VAL A 682 -23.66 -0.38 8.86
CA VAL A 682 -25.09 -0.60 8.62
C VAL A 682 -25.31 -1.35 7.30
N ALA A 683 -24.63 -0.95 6.23
CA ALA A 683 -24.81 -1.56 4.92
C ALA A 683 -24.35 -3.02 4.86
N ASP A 684 -23.15 -3.32 5.36
CA ASP A 684 -22.50 -4.61 5.14
C ASP A 684 -22.73 -5.59 6.30
N TYR A 685 -22.86 -5.11 7.53
CA TYR A 685 -23.07 -5.98 8.71
C TYR A 685 -24.54 -6.16 9.07
N LEU A 686 -25.31 -5.07 9.19
CA LEU A 686 -26.71 -5.13 9.61
C LEU A 686 -27.61 -5.64 8.48
N TRP A 687 -27.47 -5.06 7.29
CA TRP A 687 -28.32 -5.39 6.14
C TRP A 687 -27.69 -6.35 5.12
N ARG A 688 -26.39 -6.64 5.24
CA ARG A 688 -25.64 -7.57 4.35
C ARG A 688 -25.81 -7.22 2.86
N ALA A 689 -25.71 -5.93 2.54
CA ALA A 689 -25.92 -5.36 1.21
C ALA A 689 -27.27 -5.74 0.56
N ARG A 690 -28.29 -6.06 1.37
CA ARG A 690 -29.65 -6.39 0.92
C ARG A 690 -30.65 -5.34 1.35
N SER A 691 -31.69 -5.20 0.55
CA SER A 691 -32.84 -4.40 0.93
C SER A 691 -33.52 -4.95 2.20
N ALA A 692 -33.86 -4.05 3.10
CA ALA A 692 -34.69 -4.27 4.27
C ALA A 692 -36.15 -4.61 3.92
N LEU A 693 -36.60 -4.25 2.70
CA LEU A 693 -37.92 -4.53 2.18
C LEU A 693 -37.92 -5.85 1.37
N SER A 694 -37.47 -5.84 0.12
CA SER A 694 -37.53 -7.04 -0.75
C SER A 694 -36.53 -8.14 -0.42
N GLY A 695 -35.50 -7.86 0.39
CA GLY A 695 -34.39 -8.80 0.61
C GLY A 695 -33.46 -8.99 -0.60
N GLN A 696 -33.70 -8.24 -1.69
CA GLN A 696 -32.89 -8.25 -2.90
C GLN A 696 -31.51 -7.64 -2.66
N MET A 697 -30.50 -8.23 -3.30
CA MET A 697 -29.19 -7.59 -3.45
C MET A 697 -29.22 -6.72 -4.71
N GLY A 698 -28.64 -5.52 -4.63
CA GLY A 698 -28.44 -4.70 -5.83
C GLY A 698 -27.46 -5.37 -6.79
N ALA A 699 -27.80 -5.46 -8.07
CA ALA A 699 -26.90 -6.01 -9.10
C ALA A 699 -25.70 -5.10 -9.37
N LYS A 700 -25.83 -3.80 -9.09
CA LYS A 700 -24.77 -2.78 -9.12
C LYS A 700 -24.85 -1.89 -7.88
N HIS A 701 -23.73 -1.24 -7.53
CA HIS A 701 -23.69 -0.22 -6.46
C HIS A 701 -24.66 0.97 -6.68
N SER A 702 -25.25 1.13 -7.88
CA SER A 702 -26.31 2.11 -8.19
C SER A 702 -27.69 1.75 -7.72
N ASP A 703 -27.90 0.50 -7.35
CA ASP A 703 -29.24 -0.02 -7.22
C ASP A 703 -29.69 -0.03 -5.75
N MET A 704 -28.86 0.52 -4.85
CA MET A 704 -29.07 0.54 -3.40
C MET A 704 -28.97 1.97 -2.86
N ALA A 705 -29.79 2.26 -1.85
CA ALA A 705 -29.87 3.54 -1.17
C ALA A 705 -30.03 3.34 0.34
N MET A 706 -29.40 4.21 1.13
CA MET A 706 -29.55 4.25 2.58
C MET A 706 -30.50 5.40 2.93
N VAL A 707 -31.52 5.12 3.74
CA VAL A 707 -32.53 6.11 4.17
C VAL A 707 -32.90 5.90 5.64
N ARG A 708 -33.47 6.93 6.26
CA ARG A 708 -34.14 6.75 7.55
C ARG A 708 -35.42 5.95 7.37
N TRP A 709 -35.65 5.01 8.28
CA TRP A 709 -36.91 4.28 8.31
C TRP A 709 -38.04 5.13 8.89
N ASP A 710 -37.87 5.66 10.10
CA ASP A 710 -38.80 6.63 10.72
C ASP A 710 -38.28 8.05 10.48
N ARG A 711 -38.98 8.78 9.61
CA ARG A 711 -38.58 10.14 9.20
C ARG A 711 -38.80 11.18 10.30
N SER A 712 -39.49 10.82 11.38
CA SER A 712 -39.68 11.69 12.56
C SER A 712 -38.58 11.58 13.61
N LYS A 713 -37.67 10.60 13.46
CA LYS A 713 -36.55 10.34 14.37
C LYS A 713 -35.21 10.76 13.75
N PRO A 714 -34.21 11.15 14.54
CA PRO A 714 -32.93 11.61 14.03
C PRO A 714 -32.20 10.52 13.21
N VAL A 715 -31.21 10.94 12.43
CA VAL A 715 -30.32 10.02 11.71
C VAL A 715 -29.38 9.34 12.71
N ASP A 716 -29.77 8.15 13.18
CA ASP A 716 -28.94 7.28 14.04
C ASP A 716 -28.80 5.87 13.44
N LEU A 717 -27.82 5.09 13.92
CA LEU A 717 -27.56 3.75 13.39
C LEU A 717 -28.75 2.79 13.56
N ALA A 718 -29.66 3.07 14.49
CA ALA A 718 -30.83 2.24 14.74
C ALA A 718 -32.03 2.60 13.83
N ASN A 719 -32.00 3.77 13.21
CA ASN A 719 -33.05 4.27 12.33
C ASN A 719 -32.65 4.22 10.84
N LEU A 720 -31.49 3.64 10.51
CA LEU A 720 -31.02 3.50 9.13
C LEU A 720 -31.35 2.14 8.53
N VAL A 721 -32.01 2.18 7.37
CA VAL A 721 -32.29 1.00 6.55
C VAL A 721 -31.60 1.10 5.20
N LEU A 722 -31.22 -0.06 4.67
CA LEU A 722 -30.74 -0.19 3.30
C LEU A 722 -31.90 -0.67 2.43
N LEU A 723 -32.20 0.00 1.33
CA LEU A 723 -33.27 -0.34 0.39
C LEU A 723 -32.73 -0.38 -1.04
N THR A 724 -33.47 -0.99 -1.98
CA THR A 724 -33.18 -0.74 -3.40
C THR A 724 -33.47 0.73 -3.74
N ALA A 725 -32.88 1.26 -4.81
CA ALA A 725 -33.11 2.65 -5.21
C ALA A 725 -34.60 2.95 -5.49
N GLU A 726 -35.32 1.99 -6.05
CA GLU A 726 -36.77 2.08 -6.33
C GLU A 726 -37.59 2.06 -5.04
N GLU A 727 -37.27 1.14 -4.12
CA GLU A 727 -37.92 1.06 -2.80
C GLU A 727 -37.66 2.30 -1.94
N ALA A 728 -36.44 2.83 -1.98
CA ALA A 728 -36.09 4.07 -1.28
C ALA A 728 -36.87 5.25 -1.84
N GLN A 729 -37.05 5.34 -3.16
CA GLN A 729 -37.88 6.39 -3.77
C GLN A 729 -39.35 6.27 -3.35
N LEU A 730 -39.91 5.06 -3.34
CA LEU A 730 -41.27 4.82 -2.87
C LEU A 730 -41.44 5.18 -1.38
N HIS A 731 -40.46 4.80 -0.55
CA HIS A 731 -40.42 5.13 0.88
C HIS A 731 -40.34 6.63 1.14
N LEU A 732 -39.54 7.36 0.37
CA LEU A 732 -39.39 8.82 0.50
C LEU A 732 -40.60 9.60 -0.04
N ALA A 733 -41.33 9.02 -1.01
CA ALA A 733 -42.53 9.61 -1.59
C ALA A 733 -43.79 9.42 -0.72
N ASP A 734 -43.80 8.43 0.17
CA ASP A 734 -44.89 8.24 1.12
C ASP A 734 -44.88 9.33 2.20
N THR A 735 -46.05 9.96 2.40
CA THR A 735 -46.27 11.06 3.35
C THR A 735 -46.58 10.56 4.76
N LYS A 736 -46.78 9.25 4.94
CA LYS A 736 -46.92 8.63 6.26
C LYS A 736 -45.60 8.72 7.03
N ARG A 737 -45.71 8.86 8.37
CA ARG A 737 -44.57 9.01 9.29
C ARG A 737 -43.50 7.91 9.15
N THR A 738 -43.91 6.72 8.72
CA THR A 738 -43.10 5.51 8.70
C THR A 738 -42.93 4.90 7.30
N GLY A 739 -43.35 5.59 6.24
CA GLY A 739 -43.26 5.06 4.87
C GLY A 739 -43.96 3.72 4.65
N SER A 740 -43.37 2.85 3.83
CA SER A 740 -44.03 1.71 3.15
C SER A 740 -44.16 0.39 3.94
N LEU A 741 -43.80 0.31 5.23
CA LEU A 741 -44.11 -0.87 6.07
C LEU A 741 -45.46 -0.69 6.78
N PRO A 742 -46.25 -1.78 6.94
CA PRO A 742 -47.48 -1.73 7.72
C PRO A 742 -47.23 -1.29 9.17
N PRO A 743 -48.08 -0.43 9.77
CA PRO A 743 -47.98 -0.04 11.18
C PRO A 743 -47.86 -1.22 12.15
N GLU A 744 -48.49 -2.35 11.81
CA GLU A 744 -48.48 -3.59 12.58
C GLU A 744 -47.06 -4.16 12.72
N VAL A 745 -46.24 -4.10 11.66
CA VAL A 745 -44.83 -4.55 11.66
C VAL A 745 -43.95 -3.66 12.55
N LEU A 746 -44.32 -2.38 12.69
CA LEU A 746 -43.57 -1.36 13.45
C LEU A 746 -43.95 -1.34 14.94
N ASP A 747 -45.21 -1.64 15.22
CA ASP A 747 -45.72 -1.85 16.58
C ASP A 747 -45.31 -3.22 17.15
N GLY A 748 -44.61 -4.05 16.37
CA GLY A 748 -44.20 -5.39 16.77
C GLY A 748 -45.37 -6.38 16.88
N ARG A 749 -46.49 -6.09 16.21
CA ARG A 749 -47.65 -6.96 16.10
C ARG A 749 -47.39 -7.98 15.00
N ASP A 750 -47.63 -9.25 15.31
CA ASP A 750 -47.42 -10.34 14.36
C ASP A 750 -48.42 -10.19 13.21
N VAL A 751 -47.91 -10.22 11.97
CA VAL A 751 -48.73 -10.18 10.76
C VAL A 751 -48.59 -11.55 10.11
N GLU A 752 -49.56 -12.43 10.34
CA GLU A 752 -49.58 -13.75 9.70
C GLU A 752 -49.61 -13.59 8.17
N ASP A 753 -48.79 -14.37 7.48
CA ASP A 753 -48.61 -14.39 6.01
C ASP A 753 -48.17 -13.09 5.34
N CYS A 754 -47.27 -12.35 5.99
CA CYS A 754 -46.71 -11.12 5.44
C CYS A 754 -45.25 -11.26 4.92
N PRO A 755 -44.88 -10.68 3.76
CA PRO A 755 -43.50 -10.64 3.22
C PRO A 755 -42.45 -10.05 4.18
N TRP A 756 -42.90 -9.28 5.18
CA TRP A 756 -42.06 -8.46 6.06
C TRP A 756 -41.56 -9.18 7.35
N ARG A 757 -41.78 -10.50 7.49
CA ARG A 757 -41.35 -11.29 8.68
C ARG A 757 -39.86 -11.13 9.03
N ARG A 758 -38.99 -10.99 8.02
CA ARG A 758 -37.54 -10.81 8.21
C ARG A 758 -37.21 -9.43 8.79
N THR A 759 -37.85 -8.39 8.29
CA THR A 759 -37.70 -6.99 8.72
C THR A 759 -38.16 -6.85 10.18
N HIS A 760 -39.28 -7.48 10.53
CA HIS A 760 -39.77 -7.57 11.92
C HIS A 760 -38.72 -8.18 12.88
N GLY A 761 -38.10 -9.31 12.50
CA GLY A 761 -37.09 -9.98 13.34
C GLY A 761 -35.79 -9.18 13.55
N ILE A 762 -35.44 -8.28 12.63
CA ILE A 762 -34.28 -7.38 12.77
C ILE A 762 -34.65 -6.19 13.66
N LEU A 763 -35.82 -5.58 13.45
CA LEU A 763 -36.30 -4.45 14.25
C LEU A 763 -36.54 -4.83 15.72
N GLN A 764 -37.08 -6.02 16.01
CA GLN A 764 -37.22 -6.50 17.39
C GLN A 764 -35.87 -6.63 18.12
N LYS A 765 -34.83 -7.14 17.45
CA LYS A 765 -33.49 -7.28 18.03
C LYS A 765 -32.85 -5.92 18.31
N LEU A 766 -33.04 -4.97 17.40
CA LEU A 766 -32.56 -3.60 17.55
C LEU A 766 -33.26 -2.89 18.71
N ARG A 767 -34.59 -3.03 18.81
CA ARG A 767 -35.39 -2.45 19.89
C ARG A 767 -35.01 -3.03 21.26
N ALA A 768 -34.83 -4.35 21.36
CA ALA A 768 -34.34 -5.00 22.58
C ALA A 768 -32.93 -4.51 22.99
N HIS A 769 -32.07 -4.21 22.02
CA HIS A 769 -30.73 -3.66 22.27
C HIS A 769 -30.76 -2.19 22.73
N LEU A 770 -31.69 -1.39 22.17
CA LEU A 770 -31.91 0.01 22.55
C LEU A 770 -32.61 0.16 23.90
N GLU A 771 -33.63 -0.65 24.18
CA GLU A 771 -34.31 -0.67 25.48
C GLU A 771 -33.39 -1.16 26.61
N ALA A 772 -32.40 -1.99 26.30
CA ALA A 772 -31.32 -2.33 27.22
C ALA A 772 -30.34 -1.17 27.46
N SER A 773 -30.23 -0.24 26.51
CA SER A 773 -29.36 0.95 26.59
C SER A 773 -30.05 2.15 27.25
N ASP A 774 -31.38 2.30 27.11
CA ASP A 774 -32.16 3.39 27.71
C ASP A 774 -32.41 3.22 29.22
N ARG A 775 -32.37 1.99 29.76
CA ARG A 775 -32.41 1.78 31.22
C ARG A 775 -31.19 2.32 31.97
N GLY A 776 -30.14 2.74 31.24
CA GLY A 776 -28.96 3.39 31.80
C GLY A 776 -28.98 4.93 31.75
N ARG A 777 -30.05 5.56 31.23
CA ARG A 777 -30.19 7.02 31.10
C ARG A 777 -31.45 7.52 31.82
N VAL A 778 -31.38 7.67 33.14
CA VAL A 778 -32.26 8.57 33.88
C VAL A 778 -31.38 9.49 34.72
N GLU A 779 -31.74 10.77 34.72
CA GLU A 779 -31.13 11.93 35.40
C GLU A 779 -29.99 12.69 34.69
N ALA A 780 -30.37 13.61 33.79
CA ALA A 780 -29.82 14.98 33.74
C ALA A 780 -30.74 15.91 32.93
N GLU A 781 -31.38 16.87 33.61
CA GLU A 781 -32.10 18.04 33.08
C GLU A 781 -31.28 19.32 33.48
N PRO A 782 -31.58 20.53 32.95
CA PRO A 782 -30.71 21.31 32.06
C PRO A 782 -30.09 22.56 32.74
N PHE A 783 -28.87 22.93 32.36
CA PHE A 783 -28.25 24.19 32.82
C PHE A 783 -27.39 24.84 31.72
N LEU A 784 -28.05 25.55 30.80
CA LEU A 784 -27.44 26.42 29.80
C LEU A 784 -27.92 27.86 30.04
N GLU A 785 -27.45 28.48 31.13
CA GLU A 785 -27.57 29.93 31.37
C GLU A 785 -26.66 30.32 32.56
N SER A 786 -25.34 30.50 32.35
CA SER A 786 -24.51 31.34 33.28
C SER A 786 -23.05 31.61 32.85
N ARG A 787 -22.52 31.06 31.76
CA ARG A 787 -21.06 31.22 31.45
C ARG A 787 -20.65 32.50 30.70
N ALA A 788 -21.50 33.52 30.65
CA ALA A 788 -21.12 34.86 30.17
C ALA A 788 -20.39 35.72 31.23
N THR A 789 -20.25 35.26 32.49
CA THR A 789 -19.73 36.08 33.60
C THR A 789 -18.42 35.56 34.22
N GLN A 790 -17.73 34.59 33.63
CA GLN A 790 -16.48 34.03 34.17
C GLN A 790 -15.20 34.45 33.45
N ALA A 791 -15.24 35.54 32.67
CA ALA A 791 -14.05 36.14 32.05
C ALA A 791 -13.28 37.12 32.98
N ALA A 792 -13.65 37.25 34.26
CA ALA A 792 -13.13 38.32 35.13
C ALA A 792 -12.46 37.90 36.45
N VAL A 793 -12.26 36.59 36.75
CA VAL A 793 -11.79 36.17 38.11
C VAL A 793 -10.54 35.26 38.11
N ALA A 794 -9.84 35.03 37.00
CA ALA A 794 -8.63 34.21 37.00
C ALA A 794 -7.33 35.04 36.99
N MET A 795 -7.16 35.90 37.99
CA MET A 795 -5.86 36.27 38.55
C MET A 795 -5.86 35.77 40.00
N GLU A 796 -4.80 35.07 40.38
CA GLU A 796 -4.54 34.40 41.68
C GLU A 796 -4.94 32.92 41.77
N GLY A 797 -3.92 32.07 41.93
CA GLY A 797 -4.06 30.65 42.31
C GLY A 797 -3.00 29.73 41.69
N LYS A 798 -1.84 29.59 42.34
CA LYS A 798 -0.86 28.52 42.06
C LYS A 798 -1.41 27.18 42.57
N GLY A 799 -1.38 26.14 41.73
CA GLY A 799 -1.56 24.74 42.14
C GLY A 799 -1.91 23.82 40.97
N GLU A 800 -1.07 22.79 40.75
CA GLU A 800 -1.28 21.60 39.90
C GLU A 800 -1.42 21.80 38.38
N MET A 801 -0.45 21.28 37.61
CA MET A 801 -0.53 21.23 36.15
C MET A 801 -1.44 20.08 35.69
N ASP A 802 -2.72 20.40 35.49
CA ASP A 802 -3.67 19.54 34.79
C ASP A 802 -3.26 19.36 33.30
N LYS A 803 -3.15 18.09 32.87
CA LYS A 803 -3.09 17.74 31.45
C LYS A 803 -4.46 18.05 30.82
N ALA A 804 -4.58 19.17 30.11
CA ALA A 804 -5.78 19.48 29.36
C ALA A 804 -6.09 18.35 28.33
N PRO A 805 -7.32 17.82 28.28
CA PRO A 805 -7.71 16.82 27.29
C PRO A 805 -7.58 17.41 25.88
N GLN A 806 -6.94 16.70 24.94
CA GLN A 806 -6.86 17.13 23.54
C GLN A 806 -8.27 17.13 22.93
N GLN A 807 -8.86 18.33 22.82
CA GLN A 807 -10.15 18.56 22.19
C GLN A 807 -10.09 18.21 20.70
N ALA A 808 -11.19 17.68 20.17
CA ALA A 808 -11.37 17.47 18.73
C ALA A 808 -11.23 18.82 18.00
N ARG A 809 -10.32 18.87 17.02
CA ARG A 809 -10.10 20.06 16.18
C ARG A 809 -10.92 19.97 14.89
N SER A 810 -11.48 21.10 14.46
CA SER A 810 -12.43 21.13 13.35
C SER A 810 -11.72 21.33 11.99
N GLY A 811 -11.90 20.36 11.09
CA GLY A 811 -11.53 20.48 9.68
C GLY A 811 -10.04 20.73 9.41
N PHE A 812 -9.70 21.02 8.15
CA PHE A 812 -8.32 21.25 7.73
C PHE A 812 -7.68 22.45 8.43
N LEU A 813 -8.38 23.59 8.51
CA LEU A 813 -7.83 24.82 9.12
C LEU A 813 -7.60 24.69 10.63
N GLY A 814 -8.44 23.94 11.35
CA GLY A 814 -8.25 23.69 12.78
C GLY A 814 -7.03 22.81 13.10
N LEU A 815 -6.50 22.08 12.10
CA LEU A 815 -5.27 21.30 12.23
C LEU A 815 -4.00 22.12 11.93
N VAL A 816 -4.14 23.34 11.39
CA VAL A 816 -3.01 24.22 11.06
C VAL A 816 -2.50 24.92 12.31
N GLY A 817 -1.32 24.51 12.76
CA GLY A 817 -0.65 25.08 13.93
C GLY A 817 -0.51 24.08 15.07
N GLU A 818 0.01 24.54 16.21
CA GLU A 818 0.37 23.68 17.36
C GLU A 818 1.31 22.53 16.96
N THR A 819 2.24 22.80 16.04
CA THR A 819 3.18 21.80 15.54
C THR A 819 4.18 21.41 16.65
N PRO A 820 4.68 20.18 16.68
CA PRO A 820 5.65 19.77 17.70
C PRO A 820 6.96 20.57 17.63
N LEU A 821 7.61 20.77 18.78
CA LEU A 821 8.99 21.20 18.87
C LEU A 821 9.84 19.96 19.20
N VAL A 822 10.77 19.60 18.32
CA VAL A 822 11.52 18.34 18.39
C VAL A 822 12.98 18.64 18.70
N GLU A 823 13.57 17.94 19.66
CA GLU A 823 15.02 18.02 19.88
C GLU A 823 15.76 17.26 18.77
N LEU A 824 16.69 17.96 18.09
CA LEU A 824 17.63 17.36 17.15
C LEU A 824 18.82 16.83 17.96
N ARG A 825 18.65 15.66 18.57
CA ARG A 825 19.59 14.97 19.46
C ARG A 825 20.99 14.82 18.87
N CYS A 826 21.14 14.42 17.61
CA CYS A 826 22.44 14.24 16.97
C CYS A 826 23.19 15.58 16.90
N LEU A 827 22.51 16.66 16.48
CA LEU A 827 23.10 18.00 16.44
C LEU A 827 23.38 18.53 17.85
N SER A 828 22.49 18.22 18.79
CA SER A 828 22.62 18.66 20.18
C SER A 828 23.81 18.01 20.87
N GLN A 829 23.98 16.71 20.68
CA GLN A 829 25.11 15.92 21.19
C GLN A 829 26.43 16.38 20.57
N SER A 830 26.48 16.54 19.24
CA SER A 830 27.70 16.94 18.53
C SER A 830 28.16 18.37 18.86
N THR A 831 27.23 19.26 19.23
CA THR A 831 27.56 20.64 19.58
C THR A 831 27.70 20.87 21.09
N GLY A 832 27.10 20.02 21.95
CA GLY A 832 27.00 20.26 23.38
C GLY A 832 26.09 21.46 23.74
N ARG A 833 25.18 21.82 22.83
CA ARG A 833 24.12 22.83 22.98
C ARG A 833 22.80 22.16 22.59
N LYS A 834 21.67 22.61 23.12
CA LYS A 834 20.37 22.02 22.76
C LYS A 834 19.88 22.68 21.47
N ILE A 835 19.65 21.88 20.43
CA ILE A 835 19.15 22.33 19.13
C ILE A 835 17.76 21.76 18.91
N LEU A 836 16.76 22.64 18.74
CA LEU A 836 15.35 22.30 18.63
C LEU A 836 14.82 22.65 17.23
N GLY A 837 14.07 21.77 16.61
CA GLY A 837 13.40 21.95 15.32
C GLY A 837 11.88 22.01 15.48
N LYS A 838 11.27 23.14 15.12
CA LYS A 838 9.82 23.31 15.03
C LYS A 838 9.31 22.56 13.80
N ALA A 839 8.58 21.47 14.00
CA ALA A 839 8.22 20.48 12.97
C ALA A 839 7.06 20.93 12.08
N GLU A 840 7.25 22.03 11.34
CA GLU A 840 6.21 22.59 10.46
C GLU A 840 5.85 21.68 9.27
N PHE A 841 6.71 20.72 8.90
CA PHE A 841 6.39 19.67 7.94
C PHE A 841 5.22 18.76 8.36
N LEU A 842 4.85 18.75 9.66
CA LEU A 842 3.69 18.03 10.20
C LEU A 842 2.39 18.84 10.14
N SER A 843 2.42 20.07 9.62
CA SER A 843 1.17 20.78 9.28
C SER A 843 0.36 19.93 8.29
N PRO A 844 -0.99 20.00 8.28
CA PRO A 844 -1.85 19.09 7.51
C PRO A 844 -1.65 19.18 5.99
N GLY A 845 -1.26 20.35 5.50
CA GLY A 845 -0.85 20.60 4.12
C GLY A 845 0.65 20.44 3.91
N GLY A 846 1.39 19.90 4.88
CA GLY A 846 2.76 19.38 4.81
C GLY A 846 3.89 20.42 4.83
N CYS A 847 3.61 21.69 5.15
CA CYS A 847 4.63 22.71 5.36
C CYS A 847 4.13 23.95 6.13
N GLN A 848 5.06 24.80 6.59
CA GLN A 848 4.74 26.03 7.34
C GLN A 848 3.82 27.03 6.60
N LYS A 849 3.71 26.92 5.27
CA LYS A 849 2.87 27.83 4.46
C LYS A 849 1.38 27.63 4.69
N ASP A 850 0.98 26.55 5.36
CA ASP A 850 -0.42 26.34 5.78
C ASP A 850 -0.88 27.45 6.72
N ARG A 851 0.00 27.93 7.61
CA ARG A 851 -0.29 29.05 8.52
C ARG A 851 -0.55 30.34 7.75
N VAL A 852 0.27 30.60 6.75
CA VAL A 852 0.16 31.78 5.88
C VAL A 852 -1.11 31.72 5.05
N ALA A 853 -1.41 30.57 4.46
CA ALA A 853 -2.62 30.36 3.68
C ALA A 853 -3.89 30.54 4.54
N ARG A 854 -3.91 29.96 5.75
CA ARG A 854 -5.01 30.16 6.72
C ARG A 854 -5.20 31.63 7.06
N GLN A 855 -4.14 32.32 7.48
CA GLN A 855 -4.23 33.73 7.89
C GLN A 855 -4.68 34.64 6.74
N ILE A 856 -4.13 34.48 5.53
CA ILE A 856 -4.52 35.29 4.36
C ILE A 856 -6.01 35.11 4.05
N LEU A 857 -6.50 33.86 4.05
CA LEU A 857 -7.89 33.58 3.71
C LEU A 857 -8.86 34.02 4.81
N GLU A 858 -8.55 33.76 6.08
CA GLU A 858 -9.39 34.18 7.21
C GLU A 858 -9.51 35.71 7.27
N GLU A 859 -8.41 36.45 7.10
CA GLU A 859 -8.43 37.91 7.08
C GLU A 859 -9.17 38.45 5.85
N ALA A 860 -9.00 37.84 4.68
CA ALA A 860 -9.70 38.26 3.47
C ALA A 860 -11.22 38.02 3.56
N VAL A 861 -11.65 36.92 4.19
CA VAL A 861 -13.06 36.63 4.44
C VAL A 861 -13.62 37.59 5.50
N ALA A 862 -12.93 37.76 6.62
CA ALA A 862 -13.37 38.66 7.69
C ALA A 862 -13.43 40.12 7.24
N GLY A 863 -12.50 40.56 6.39
CA GLY A 863 -12.45 41.90 5.82
C GLY A 863 -13.38 42.11 4.61
N GLY A 864 -14.12 41.08 4.16
CA GLY A 864 -15.00 41.16 2.99
C GLY A 864 -14.28 41.31 1.65
N ALA A 865 -12.97 41.01 1.59
CA ALA A 865 -12.17 41.08 0.37
C ALA A 865 -12.33 39.86 -0.56
N LEU A 866 -12.96 38.79 -0.08
CA LEU A 866 -13.20 37.56 -0.83
C LEU A 866 -14.64 37.06 -0.65
N ASN A 867 -15.43 37.05 -1.74
CA ASN A 867 -16.82 36.60 -1.74
C ASN A 867 -16.95 35.06 -1.75
N PRO A 868 -18.03 34.46 -1.22
CA PRO A 868 -18.25 33.00 -1.29
C PRO A 868 -18.11 32.44 -2.71
N GLY A 869 -17.31 31.38 -2.89
CA GLY A 869 -17.07 30.74 -4.18
C GLY A 869 -16.13 31.50 -5.13
N ALA A 870 -15.54 32.62 -4.69
CA ALA A 870 -14.55 33.40 -5.43
C ALA A 870 -13.22 32.64 -5.65
N THR A 871 -12.35 33.23 -6.47
CA THR A 871 -11.07 32.61 -6.86
C THR A 871 -9.88 33.24 -6.14
N VAL A 872 -9.09 32.43 -5.44
CA VAL A 872 -7.81 32.84 -4.87
C VAL A 872 -6.73 32.62 -5.93
N VAL A 873 -5.98 33.66 -6.25
CA VAL A 873 -4.93 33.67 -7.28
C VAL A 873 -3.58 33.88 -6.60
N GLU A 874 -2.58 33.07 -6.94
CA GLU A 874 -1.23 33.20 -6.37
C GLU A 874 -0.15 32.93 -7.41
N GLY A 875 0.91 33.75 -7.37
CA GLY A 875 2.14 33.51 -8.12
C GLY A 875 3.19 32.86 -7.22
N THR A 876 3.48 31.57 -7.38
CA THR A 876 4.37 30.83 -6.47
C THR A 876 5.09 29.66 -7.13
N SER A 877 6.27 29.32 -6.61
CA SER A 877 7.08 28.17 -7.01
C SER A 877 6.59 26.82 -6.46
N GLY A 878 5.58 26.82 -5.55
CA GLY A 878 4.77 25.63 -5.30
C GLY A 878 4.20 25.47 -3.89
N SER A 879 5.00 25.60 -2.81
CA SER A 879 4.56 25.24 -1.46
C SER A 879 3.38 26.08 -0.95
N THR A 880 3.43 27.40 -1.16
CA THR A 880 2.32 28.30 -0.81
C THR A 880 1.07 28.02 -1.65
N GLY A 881 1.23 27.63 -2.92
CA GLY A 881 0.11 27.28 -3.78
C GLY A 881 -0.60 26.02 -3.28
N ILE A 882 0.16 25.02 -2.82
CA ILE A 882 -0.38 23.79 -2.25
C ILE A 882 -1.18 24.10 -0.99
N SER A 883 -0.60 24.87 -0.07
CA SER A 883 -1.26 25.30 1.16
C SER A 883 -2.53 26.11 0.88
N LEU A 884 -2.49 27.05 -0.06
CA LEU A 884 -3.68 27.82 -0.48
C LEU A 884 -4.73 26.92 -1.12
N SER A 885 -4.35 25.93 -1.93
CA SER A 885 -5.30 25.00 -2.56
C SER A 885 -6.09 24.19 -1.53
N LEU A 886 -5.41 23.67 -0.51
CA LEU A 886 -6.06 22.89 0.56
C LEU A 886 -6.90 23.78 1.48
N ALA A 887 -6.37 24.94 1.88
CA ALA A 887 -7.09 25.89 2.75
C ALA A 887 -8.32 26.49 2.05
N ALA A 888 -8.19 26.87 0.78
CA ALA A 888 -9.28 27.38 -0.04
C ALA A 888 -10.36 26.31 -0.27
N ALA A 889 -9.98 25.06 -0.55
CA ALA A 889 -10.92 23.96 -0.71
C ALA A 889 -11.74 23.73 0.58
N ALA A 890 -11.11 23.82 1.75
CA ALA A 890 -11.79 23.72 3.04
C ALA A 890 -12.81 24.85 3.29
N LEU A 891 -12.61 26.01 2.67
CA LEU A 891 -13.48 27.18 2.75
C LEU A 891 -14.43 27.35 1.54
N GLY A 892 -14.35 26.47 0.54
CA GLY A 892 -15.19 26.52 -0.67
C GLY A 892 -14.76 27.54 -1.73
N PHE A 893 -13.49 27.96 -1.77
CA PHE A 893 -12.95 28.85 -2.80
C PHE A 893 -12.22 28.09 -3.91
N LYS A 894 -12.18 28.68 -5.11
CA LYS A 894 -11.38 28.17 -6.24
C LYS A 894 -9.96 28.69 -6.12
N VAL A 895 -8.99 27.97 -6.70
CA VAL A 895 -7.58 28.42 -6.71
C VAL A 895 -7.01 28.44 -8.12
N HIS A 896 -6.30 29.52 -8.46
CA HIS A 896 -5.53 29.67 -9.68
C HIS A 896 -4.07 29.98 -9.33
N VAL A 897 -3.18 29.02 -9.59
CA VAL A 897 -1.75 29.15 -9.34
C VAL A 897 -1.03 29.46 -10.65
N VAL A 898 -0.26 30.53 -10.67
CA VAL A 898 0.70 30.82 -11.73
C VAL A 898 2.09 30.43 -11.24
N MET A 899 2.73 29.49 -11.91
CA MET A 899 4.03 28.96 -11.49
C MET A 899 5.04 28.91 -12.65
N PRO A 900 6.34 29.09 -12.37
CA PRO A 900 7.39 28.89 -13.36
C PRO A 900 7.45 27.44 -13.88
N ASP A 901 7.86 27.25 -15.14
CA ASP A 901 7.97 25.94 -15.81
C ASP A 901 9.23 25.12 -15.50
N ASP A 902 10.13 25.67 -14.68
CA ASP A 902 11.37 25.03 -14.20
C ASP A 902 11.25 24.41 -12.78
N GLN A 903 10.05 24.43 -12.19
CA GLN A 903 9.79 23.84 -10.88
C GLN A 903 9.57 22.32 -10.97
N ALA A 904 9.76 21.62 -9.83
CA ALA A 904 9.52 20.17 -9.74
C ALA A 904 8.11 19.80 -10.24
N LYS A 905 8.04 18.81 -11.14
CA LYS A 905 6.80 18.43 -11.86
C LYS A 905 5.70 17.97 -10.91
N GLU A 906 6.10 17.32 -9.81
CA GLU A 906 5.23 16.80 -8.76
C GLU A 906 4.39 17.93 -8.14
N LYS A 907 4.95 19.14 -8.00
CA LYS A 907 4.25 20.29 -7.41
C LYS A 907 3.09 20.74 -8.29
N ALA A 908 3.29 20.81 -9.61
CA ALA A 908 2.24 21.18 -10.55
C ALA A 908 1.13 20.10 -10.63
N GLU A 909 1.52 18.82 -10.61
CA GLU A 909 0.55 17.71 -10.61
C GLU A 909 -0.26 17.66 -9.31
N GLN A 910 0.39 17.88 -8.16
CA GLN A 910 -0.26 17.92 -6.86
C GLN A 910 -1.28 19.07 -6.78
N LEU A 911 -0.91 20.28 -7.22
CA LEU A 911 -1.83 21.43 -7.31
C LEU A 911 -3.08 21.12 -8.14
N ARG A 912 -2.92 20.53 -9.33
CA ARG A 912 -4.05 20.15 -10.20
C ARG A 912 -4.96 19.11 -9.54
N ARG A 913 -4.38 18.13 -8.83
CA ARG A 913 -5.14 17.11 -8.09
C ARG A 913 -5.91 17.68 -6.90
N PHE A 914 -5.43 18.77 -6.31
CA PHE A 914 -6.14 19.52 -5.25
C PHE A 914 -7.19 20.48 -5.81
N GLY A 915 -7.45 20.47 -7.11
CA GLY A 915 -8.49 21.28 -7.74
C GLY A 915 -8.04 22.70 -8.11
N ALA A 916 -6.75 23.01 -8.01
CA ALA A 916 -6.23 24.29 -8.47
C ALA A 916 -6.04 24.30 -9.99
N THR A 917 -6.39 25.42 -10.62
CA THR A 917 -5.98 25.70 -12.00
C THR A 917 -4.52 26.11 -11.99
N VAL A 918 -3.68 25.49 -12.82
CA VAL A 918 -2.24 25.75 -12.83
C VAL A 918 -1.83 26.31 -14.19
N GLN A 919 -1.36 27.55 -14.20
CA GLN A 919 -0.80 28.22 -15.36
C GLN A 919 0.72 28.21 -15.26
N MET A 920 1.36 27.48 -16.18
CA MET A 920 2.83 27.48 -16.29
C MET A 920 3.28 28.69 -17.09
N VAL A 921 4.32 29.40 -16.63
CA VAL A 921 4.94 30.52 -17.36
C VAL A 921 6.46 30.37 -17.38
N ARG A 922 7.12 30.99 -18.36
CA ARG A 922 8.58 30.97 -18.43
C ARG A 922 9.19 31.79 -17.28
N PRO A 923 10.27 31.31 -16.64
CA PRO A 923 11.07 32.12 -15.72
C PRO A 923 11.61 33.37 -16.41
N VAL A 924 11.31 34.54 -15.85
CA VAL A 924 11.77 35.86 -16.30
C VAL A 924 12.10 36.72 -15.06
N SER A 925 12.69 37.90 -15.22
CA SER A 925 12.94 38.81 -14.09
C SER A 925 11.64 39.36 -13.50
N ILE A 926 11.63 39.72 -12.21
CA ILE A 926 10.48 40.33 -11.52
C ILE A 926 10.00 41.64 -12.17
N SER A 927 10.91 42.36 -12.84
CA SER A 927 10.59 43.57 -13.61
C SER A 927 9.79 43.30 -14.89
N SER A 928 9.77 42.05 -15.37
CA SER A 928 9.00 41.66 -16.55
C SER A 928 7.50 41.57 -16.21
N PRO A 929 6.60 42.11 -17.06
CA PRO A 929 5.15 41.89 -16.94
C PRO A 929 4.75 40.42 -16.99
N GLU A 930 5.58 39.57 -17.61
CA GLU A 930 5.37 38.13 -17.77
C GLU A 930 5.90 37.29 -16.60
N HIS A 931 6.43 37.94 -15.55
CA HIS A 931 6.79 37.25 -14.32
C HIS A 931 5.56 36.62 -13.66
N TYR A 932 5.70 35.39 -13.13
CA TYR A 932 4.58 34.61 -12.57
C TYR A 932 3.75 35.37 -11.52
N VAL A 933 4.38 36.18 -10.65
CA VAL A 933 3.71 37.08 -9.70
C VAL A 933 2.89 38.17 -10.40
N ASN A 934 3.43 38.80 -11.45
CA ASN A 934 2.75 39.88 -12.17
C ASN A 934 1.60 39.34 -13.03
N VAL A 935 1.76 38.14 -13.62
CA VAL A 935 0.71 37.43 -14.33
C VAL A 935 -0.43 37.06 -13.38
N ALA A 936 -0.13 36.52 -12.19
CA ALA A 936 -1.13 36.23 -11.16
C ALA A 936 -1.89 37.50 -10.72
N ARG A 937 -1.18 38.60 -10.46
CA ARG A 937 -1.78 39.89 -10.10
C ARG A 937 -2.73 40.41 -11.18
N ARG A 938 -2.30 40.41 -12.45
CA ARG A 938 -3.14 40.82 -13.59
C ARG A 938 -4.37 39.93 -13.74
N HIS A 939 -4.23 38.62 -13.53
CA HIS A 939 -5.34 37.68 -13.62
C HIS A 939 -6.41 37.95 -12.54
N ALA A 940 -6.00 38.19 -11.29
CA ALA A 940 -6.93 38.57 -10.23
C ALA A 940 -7.63 39.91 -10.51
N GLN A 941 -6.89 40.91 -11.01
CA GLN A 941 -7.45 42.21 -11.40
C GLN A 941 -8.48 42.07 -12.54
N ALA A 942 -8.18 41.25 -13.56
CA ALA A 942 -9.09 40.99 -14.66
C ALA A 942 -10.38 40.31 -14.18
N LEU A 943 -10.29 39.31 -13.30
CA LEU A 943 -11.46 38.65 -12.72
C LEU A 943 -12.34 39.61 -11.92
N ASN A 944 -11.74 40.50 -11.13
CA ASN A 944 -12.49 41.53 -10.39
C ASN A 944 -13.11 42.59 -11.31
N ALA A 945 -12.44 42.96 -12.40
CA ALA A 945 -12.99 43.87 -13.39
C ALA A 945 -14.18 43.25 -14.16
N GLU A 946 -14.12 41.95 -14.45
CA GLU A 946 -15.17 41.21 -15.17
C GLU A 946 -16.37 40.87 -14.28
N LYS A 947 -16.13 40.40 -13.05
CA LYS A 947 -17.16 39.79 -12.18
C LYS A 947 -17.52 40.62 -10.95
N GLY A 948 -16.88 41.77 -10.78
CA GLY A 948 -17.08 42.69 -9.67
C GLY A 948 -16.07 42.50 -8.52
N PRO A 949 -15.97 43.49 -7.60
CA PRO A 949 -15.07 43.42 -6.45
C PRO A 949 -15.32 42.17 -5.59
N GLY A 950 -14.23 41.54 -5.13
CA GLY A 950 -14.28 40.33 -4.29
C GLY A 950 -14.48 39.02 -5.07
N ALA A 951 -14.53 39.06 -6.40
CA ALA A 951 -14.58 37.87 -7.25
C ALA A 951 -13.25 37.11 -7.33
N ALA A 952 -12.13 37.81 -7.08
CA ALA A 952 -10.83 37.18 -6.92
C ALA A 952 -9.94 37.88 -5.88
N LEU A 953 -9.16 37.10 -5.14
CA LEU A 953 -8.13 37.59 -4.23
C LEU A 953 -6.75 37.24 -4.77
N PHE A 954 -5.88 38.24 -4.96
CA PHE A 954 -4.46 37.98 -5.13
C PHE A 954 -3.82 37.81 -3.75
N ALA A 955 -3.40 36.59 -3.41
CA ALA A 955 -2.95 36.28 -2.05
C ALA A 955 -1.66 37.03 -1.66
N ASP A 956 -0.75 37.20 -2.63
CA ASP A 956 0.47 38.01 -2.57
C ASP A 956 1.33 37.70 -1.33
N GLN A 957 1.82 36.45 -1.22
CA GLN A 957 2.58 36.00 -0.05
C GLN A 957 3.82 36.86 0.29
N PHE A 958 4.33 37.64 -0.67
CA PHE A 958 5.52 38.47 -0.48
C PHE A 958 5.17 39.81 0.16
N GLU A 959 4.09 40.47 -0.30
CA GLU A 959 3.71 41.81 0.16
C GLU A 959 2.59 41.81 1.19
N ASN A 960 1.84 40.71 1.34
CA ASN A 960 0.73 40.63 2.29
C ASN A 960 1.24 40.46 3.74
N PRO A 961 0.96 41.41 4.66
CA PRO A 961 1.42 41.35 6.05
C PRO A 961 0.79 40.22 6.88
N ALA A 962 -0.28 39.59 6.39
CA ALA A 962 -0.87 38.41 7.01
C ALA A 962 0.15 37.27 7.16
N ASN A 963 1.13 37.18 6.25
CA ASN A 963 2.23 36.22 6.35
C ASN A 963 3.09 36.47 7.60
N PHE A 964 3.52 37.70 7.84
CA PHE A 964 4.20 38.09 9.08
C PHE A 964 3.35 37.77 10.32
N ARG A 965 2.07 38.19 10.31
CA ARG A 965 1.16 37.98 11.46
C ARG A 965 0.94 36.51 11.80
N ALA A 966 0.78 35.64 10.80
CA ALA A 966 0.61 34.20 11.02
C ALA A 966 1.72 33.59 11.89
N HIS A 967 2.93 34.15 11.80
CA HIS A 967 4.09 33.68 12.55
C HIS A 967 4.31 34.46 13.86
N TYR A 968 3.98 35.75 13.91
CA TYR A 968 4.00 36.55 15.14
C TYR A 968 2.94 36.10 16.15
N GLU A 969 1.73 35.79 15.68
CA GLU A 969 0.58 35.40 16.51
C GLU A 969 0.46 33.88 16.71
N GLY A 970 1.09 33.10 15.83
CA GLY A 970 1.05 31.63 15.89
C GLY A 970 2.40 31.00 16.25
N THR A 971 3.31 30.92 15.28
CA THR A 971 4.56 30.15 15.43
C THR A 971 5.45 30.64 16.58
N GLY A 972 5.59 31.95 16.78
CA GLY A 972 6.40 32.56 17.84
C GLY A 972 5.92 32.20 19.25
N PRO A 973 4.65 32.44 19.60
CA PRO A 973 4.06 32.04 20.88
C PRO A 973 4.16 30.54 21.15
N GLU A 974 3.90 29.72 20.14
CA GLU A 974 4.04 28.26 20.28
C GLU A 974 5.47 27.86 20.62
N LEU A 975 6.44 28.39 19.89
CA LEU A 975 7.86 28.10 20.09
C LEU A 975 8.30 28.53 21.49
N TRP A 976 7.93 29.74 21.93
CA TRP A 976 8.26 30.23 23.27
C TRP A 976 7.71 29.32 24.38
N ARG A 977 6.40 29.03 24.34
CA ARG A 977 5.72 28.16 25.32
C ARG A 977 6.31 26.75 25.34
N GLN A 978 6.66 26.19 24.18
CA GLN A 978 7.25 24.86 24.07
C GLN A 978 8.70 24.82 24.57
N CYS A 979 9.48 25.89 24.36
CA CYS A 979 10.80 26.04 24.96
C CYS A 979 10.72 26.17 26.48
N GLU A 980 9.75 26.92 27.01
CA GLU A 980 9.48 27.02 28.45
C GLU A 980 9.15 25.67 29.08
N ALA A 981 8.33 24.85 28.42
CA ALA A 981 7.98 23.52 28.92
C ALA A 981 9.15 22.52 28.90
N HIS A 982 10.23 22.83 28.17
CA HIS A 982 11.38 21.94 28.00
C HIS A 982 12.49 22.12 29.07
N GLY A 983 12.32 23.00 30.07
CA GLY A 983 13.26 23.15 31.20
C GLY A 983 12.84 24.17 32.27
N GLU A 984 13.57 24.21 33.39
CA GLU A 984 13.28 25.07 34.57
C GLU A 984 13.56 26.57 34.35
N ASN A 985 14.07 26.97 33.17
CA ASN A 985 14.37 28.37 32.83
C ASN A 985 13.97 28.65 31.36
N PRO A 986 13.12 29.67 31.06
CA PRO A 986 12.61 30.06 29.72
C PRO A 986 13.66 30.52 28.69
N ARG A 987 14.84 29.91 28.64
CA ARG A 987 15.99 30.53 27.98
C ARG A 987 16.17 30.00 26.56
N LEU A 988 15.51 30.62 25.59
CA LEU A 988 15.84 30.48 24.17
C LEU A 988 16.95 31.47 23.80
N ASP A 989 18.18 31.00 23.59
CA ASP A 989 19.34 31.86 23.32
C ASP A 989 19.43 32.29 21.85
N ALA A 990 19.01 31.44 20.91
CA ALA A 990 18.94 31.82 19.51
C ALA A 990 17.81 31.16 18.73
N PHE A 991 17.27 31.88 17.75
CA PHE A 991 16.38 31.39 16.71
C PHE A 991 17.04 31.58 15.34
N VAL A 992 17.14 30.50 14.58
CA VAL A 992 17.80 30.49 13.27
C VAL A 992 16.82 30.03 12.21
N MET A 993 16.65 30.79 11.14
CA MET A 993 15.70 30.46 10.09
C MET A 993 16.07 31.13 8.76
N SER A 994 15.85 30.40 7.68
CA SER A 994 16.00 30.89 6.31
C SER A 994 14.82 31.74 5.84
N ALA A 995 15.07 32.62 4.87
CA ALA A 995 14.04 33.52 4.36
C ALA A 995 13.85 33.38 2.85
N GLY A 996 12.60 33.17 2.43
CA GLY A 996 12.14 33.43 1.06
C GLY A 996 11.28 34.69 1.01
N THR A 997 10.09 34.63 1.63
CA THR A 997 9.22 35.80 1.85
C THR A 997 9.61 36.60 3.09
N GLY A 998 10.35 36.01 4.02
CA GLY A 998 10.80 36.63 5.28
C GLY A 998 9.78 36.68 6.42
N GLY A 999 8.51 36.35 6.17
CA GLY A 999 7.45 36.45 7.19
C GLY A 999 7.69 35.60 8.42
N THR A 1000 8.20 34.37 8.27
CA THR A 1000 8.52 33.49 9.41
C THR A 1000 9.65 34.04 10.27
N LEU A 1001 10.77 34.46 9.65
CA LEU A 1001 11.92 35.00 10.37
C LEU A 1001 11.56 36.29 11.10
N ALA A 1002 10.91 37.23 10.41
CA ALA A 1002 10.53 38.53 10.99
C ALA A 1002 9.45 38.38 12.06
N GLY A 1003 8.40 37.58 11.82
CA GLY A 1003 7.28 37.39 12.75
C GLY A 1003 7.69 36.69 14.03
N VAL A 1004 8.40 35.55 13.91
CA VAL A 1004 8.93 34.84 15.09
C VAL A 1004 9.98 35.69 15.79
N GLY A 1005 10.92 36.29 15.04
CA GLY A 1005 11.98 37.12 15.60
C GLY A 1005 11.45 38.28 16.41
N ARG A 1006 10.43 38.99 15.91
CA ARG A 1006 9.79 40.09 16.64
C ARG A 1006 9.15 39.61 17.94
N TYR A 1007 8.34 38.55 17.88
CA TYR A 1007 7.71 37.99 19.07
C TYR A 1007 8.76 37.57 20.13
N LEU A 1008 9.80 36.87 19.70
CA LEU A 1008 10.86 36.41 20.60
C LEU A 1008 11.63 37.56 21.23
N LYS A 1009 11.97 38.61 20.48
CA LYS A 1009 12.66 39.81 21.00
C LYS A 1009 11.81 40.60 21.99
N GLU A 1010 10.49 40.66 21.80
CA GLU A 1010 9.57 41.28 22.74
C GLU A 1010 9.47 40.50 24.06
N ARG A 1011 9.65 39.17 24.03
CA ARG A 1011 9.68 38.31 25.24
C ARG A 1011 11.06 38.24 25.91
N SER A 1012 12.10 38.15 25.09
CA SER A 1012 13.50 38.02 25.50
C SER A 1012 14.37 38.84 24.53
N PRO A 1013 14.67 40.11 24.88
CA PRO A 1013 15.51 40.97 24.04
C PRO A 1013 16.90 40.39 23.74
N ASN A 1014 17.38 39.49 24.62
CA ASN A 1014 18.67 38.84 24.51
C ASN A 1014 18.70 37.65 23.53
N THR A 1015 17.54 37.15 23.07
CA THR A 1015 17.48 36.06 22.11
C THR A 1015 18.05 36.52 20.77
N LYS A 1016 19.05 35.82 20.24
CA LYS A 1016 19.64 36.12 18.93
C LYS A 1016 18.74 35.57 17.82
N VAL A 1017 18.45 36.36 16.81
CA VAL A 1017 17.68 35.95 15.63
C VAL A 1017 18.58 36.02 14.42
N VAL A 1018 18.81 34.89 13.76
CA VAL A 1018 19.81 34.77 12.69
C VAL A 1018 19.17 34.27 11.40
N LEU A 1019 19.39 35.00 10.31
CA LEU A 1019 19.02 34.60 8.96
C LEU A 1019 19.95 33.48 8.46
N ALA A 1020 19.39 32.35 8.03
CA ALA A 1020 20.11 31.36 7.24
C ALA A 1020 19.91 31.63 5.74
N ASP A 1021 20.97 31.82 4.97
CA ASP A 1021 20.83 32.16 3.55
C ASP A 1021 21.74 31.34 2.64
N VAL A 1022 21.35 31.25 1.37
CA VAL A 1022 22.05 30.45 0.36
C VAL A 1022 22.92 31.34 -0.55
N PRO A 1023 24.03 30.82 -1.11
CA PRO A 1023 24.78 31.48 -2.16
C PRO A 1023 23.88 31.98 -3.30
N GLY A 1024 24.17 33.19 -3.77
CA GLY A 1024 23.38 33.84 -4.83
C GLY A 1024 22.21 34.69 -4.34
N SER A 1025 21.78 34.61 -3.08
CA SER A 1025 20.79 35.53 -2.51
C SER A 1025 21.41 36.84 -2.01
N ALA A 1026 20.71 37.94 -2.21
CA ALA A 1026 21.08 39.25 -1.67
C ALA A 1026 20.71 39.47 -0.18
N LEU A 1027 19.93 38.56 0.44
CA LEU A 1027 19.39 38.78 1.79
C LEU A 1027 20.49 38.72 2.87
N TYR A 1028 21.46 37.81 2.74
CA TYR A 1028 22.63 37.73 3.61
C TYR A 1028 23.34 39.08 3.70
N PHE A 1029 23.65 39.70 2.55
CA PHE A 1029 24.35 40.97 2.50
C PHE A 1029 23.48 42.12 3.02
N LYS A 1030 22.16 42.06 2.82
CA LYS A 1030 21.26 43.07 3.39
C LYS A 1030 21.30 43.06 4.92
N VAL A 1031 21.29 41.87 5.54
CA VAL A 1031 21.36 41.74 7.01
C VAL A 1031 22.78 42.00 7.53
N ALA A 1032 23.80 41.40 6.92
CA ALA A 1032 25.17 41.46 7.42
C ALA A 1032 25.91 42.78 7.10
N LYS A 1033 25.55 43.45 6.01
CA LYS A 1033 26.26 44.63 5.49
C LYS A 1033 25.35 45.83 5.19
N GLY A 1034 24.04 45.71 5.37
CA GLY A 1034 23.07 46.75 5.06
C GLY A 1034 22.79 46.93 3.56
N VAL A 1035 23.47 46.20 2.67
CA VAL A 1035 23.39 46.34 1.21
C VAL A 1035 22.69 45.13 0.60
N LEU A 1036 21.65 45.37 -0.20
CA LEU A 1036 20.94 44.32 -0.92
C LEU A 1036 21.65 44.00 -2.25
N TYR A 1037 22.83 43.39 -2.15
CA TYR A 1037 23.67 43.06 -3.30
C TYR A 1037 24.61 41.91 -2.97
N ALA A 1038 24.59 40.85 -3.79
CA ALA A 1038 25.54 39.76 -3.72
C ALA A 1038 26.68 39.97 -4.73
N PRO A 1039 27.97 39.80 -4.38
CA PRO A 1039 29.10 39.92 -5.31
C PRO A 1039 28.96 39.06 -6.57
N GLU A 1040 28.29 37.91 -6.43
CA GLU A 1040 27.92 37.01 -7.52
C GLU A 1040 26.99 37.69 -8.55
N GLN A 1041 26.51 38.92 -8.32
CA GLN A 1041 25.68 39.73 -9.23
C GLN A 1041 26.49 40.77 -10.05
N GLU A 1042 27.82 40.90 -9.87
CA GLU A 1042 28.68 41.91 -10.54
C GLU A 1042 28.90 41.68 -12.05
N GLU A 1043 28.52 42.63 -12.92
CA GLU A 1043 28.51 42.62 -14.40
C GLU A 1043 29.35 41.56 -15.16
N ARG A 1044 28.65 40.54 -15.64
CA ARG A 1044 28.92 39.82 -16.91
C ARG A 1044 27.56 39.52 -17.53
N SER A 1045 27.36 40.01 -18.73
CA SER A 1045 26.13 40.07 -19.54
C SER A 1045 25.47 38.71 -19.81
N ILE A 1046 24.65 38.17 -18.88
CA ILE A 1046 23.88 36.93 -19.10
C ILE A 1046 22.47 37.04 -18.49
N ARG A 1047 21.47 36.51 -19.21
CA ARG A 1047 20.02 36.61 -18.94
C ARG A 1047 19.44 35.57 -17.94
N ARG A 1048 20.24 35.00 -17.01
CA ARG A 1048 19.75 34.02 -16.01
C ARG A 1048 20.48 34.18 -14.67
N HIS A 1049 19.77 33.84 -13.58
CA HIS A 1049 20.25 33.87 -12.19
C HIS A 1049 21.63 33.21 -12.06
N ARG A 1050 22.53 33.88 -11.34
CA ARG A 1050 23.97 33.72 -11.47
C ARG A 1050 24.56 32.51 -10.73
N GLN A 1051 23.79 31.90 -9.84
CA GLN A 1051 24.04 30.57 -9.28
C GLN A 1051 22.68 29.89 -9.08
N ASP A 1052 22.44 28.79 -9.81
CA ASP A 1052 21.30 27.92 -9.51
C ASP A 1052 21.64 27.17 -8.22
N THR A 1053 20.99 27.53 -7.11
CA THR A 1053 21.02 26.71 -5.88
C THR A 1053 20.04 25.55 -6.04
N ILE A 1054 20.39 24.38 -5.50
CA ILE A 1054 19.47 23.24 -5.44
C ILE A 1054 18.39 23.45 -4.38
N ALA A 1055 18.59 24.37 -3.42
CA ALA A 1055 17.62 24.69 -2.39
C ALA A 1055 16.39 25.39 -2.97
N GLU A 1056 15.22 25.11 -2.39
CA GLU A 1056 13.94 25.59 -2.90
C GLU A 1056 13.18 26.34 -1.80
N GLY A 1057 12.52 27.44 -2.18
CA GLY A 1057 11.64 28.21 -1.28
C GLY A 1057 12.35 29.20 -0.36
N ILE A 1058 13.66 29.40 -0.52
CA ILE A 1058 14.51 30.30 0.27
C ILE A 1058 15.50 31.05 -0.66
N GLY A 1059 16.02 32.18 -0.19
CA GLY A 1059 16.84 33.08 -0.98
C GLY A 1059 16.00 34.04 -1.83
N ASN A 1060 16.38 35.31 -1.85
CA ASN A 1060 15.75 36.35 -2.66
C ASN A 1060 16.74 37.46 -3.04
N ASP A 1061 16.46 38.15 -4.15
CA ASP A 1061 17.24 39.30 -4.63
C ASP A 1061 16.58 40.64 -4.30
N ARG A 1062 15.38 40.60 -3.69
CA ARG A 1062 14.64 41.79 -3.27
C ARG A 1062 14.23 41.71 -1.80
N LEU A 1063 14.10 42.87 -1.18
CA LEU A 1063 13.48 42.99 0.13
C LEU A 1063 11.95 42.94 -0.03
N THR A 1064 11.29 42.09 0.75
CA THR A 1064 9.82 41.94 0.78
C THR A 1064 9.22 42.77 1.89
N ALA A 1065 7.94 43.17 1.80
CA ALA A 1065 7.28 43.87 2.90
C ALA A 1065 7.33 43.07 4.21
N ASN A 1066 7.18 41.74 4.13
CA ASN A 1066 7.22 40.86 5.30
C ASN A 1066 8.59 40.83 6.00
N LEU A 1067 9.71 40.78 5.26
CA LEU A 1067 11.03 40.82 5.88
C LEU A 1067 11.37 42.22 6.42
N ALA A 1068 10.96 43.26 5.70
CA ALA A 1068 11.18 44.65 6.12
C ALA A 1068 10.60 44.94 7.51
N LEU A 1069 9.47 44.32 7.89
CA LEU A 1069 8.89 44.45 9.23
C LEU A 1069 9.79 43.95 10.37
N GLY A 1070 10.78 43.10 10.06
CA GLY A 1070 11.78 42.62 11.01
C GLY A 1070 13.12 43.38 11.00
N LEU A 1071 13.28 44.39 10.13
CA LEU A 1071 14.51 45.17 10.01
C LEU A 1071 14.30 46.58 10.57
N GLU A 1072 15.27 47.04 11.37
CA GLU A 1072 15.19 48.31 12.08
C GLU A 1072 14.93 49.51 11.17
N GLU A 1073 15.63 49.58 10.03
CA GLU A 1073 15.53 50.66 9.04
C GLU A 1073 14.08 50.89 8.54
N HIS A 1074 13.22 49.87 8.62
CA HIS A 1074 11.87 49.92 8.04
C HIS A 1074 10.76 49.87 9.11
N SER A 1075 10.99 49.22 10.25
CA SER A 1075 9.97 49.03 11.29
C SER A 1075 10.25 49.81 12.58
N GLY A 1076 11.44 50.41 12.72
CA GLY A 1076 11.93 50.97 13.97
C GLY A 1076 12.27 49.91 15.03
N PHE A 1077 12.27 48.62 14.66
CA PHE A 1077 12.52 47.50 15.56
C PHE A 1077 13.41 46.45 14.89
N CYS A 1078 14.61 46.26 15.41
CA CYS A 1078 15.54 45.25 14.90
C CYS A 1078 15.18 43.86 15.44
N ALA A 1079 14.51 43.05 14.62
CA ALA A 1079 14.16 41.67 14.97
C ALA A 1079 15.21 40.64 14.49
N VAL A 1080 16.15 41.01 13.62
CA VAL A 1080 17.16 40.11 13.03
C VAL A 1080 18.56 40.63 13.35
N ASP A 1081 19.35 39.87 14.12
CA ASP A 1081 20.65 40.27 14.66
C ASP A 1081 21.84 39.93 13.73
N GLY A 1082 21.68 38.99 12.81
CA GLY A 1082 22.77 38.55 11.94
C GLY A 1082 22.33 37.56 10.86
N ALA A 1083 23.29 37.15 10.03
CA ALA A 1083 23.06 36.20 8.96
C ALA A 1083 24.21 35.20 8.84
N VAL A 1084 23.91 33.99 8.38
CA VAL A 1084 24.85 32.90 8.13
C VAL A 1084 24.59 32.35 6.74
N GLN A 1085 25.66 32.18 5.97
CA GLN A 1085 25.58 31.56 4.66
C GLN A 1085 25.78 30.05 4.73
N VAL A 1086 24.98 29.29 3.99
CA VAL A 1086 25.01 27.82 3.93
C VAL A 1086 25.11 27.36 2.50
N SER A 1087 26.13 26.57 2.19
CA SER A 1087 26.29 25.99 0.86
C SER A 1087 25.33 24.82 0.60
N ASP A 1088 25.02 24.58 -0.67
CA ASP A 1088 24.23 23.43 -1.12
C ASP A 1088 24.84 22.09 -0.68
N GLN A 1089 26.17 22.00 -0.66
CA GLN A 1089 26.88 20.80 -0.23
C GLN A 1089 26.69 20.53 1.27
N GLU A 1090 26.78 21.58 2.11
CA GLU A 1090 26.51 21.47 3.54
C GLU A 1090 25.05 21.08 3.80
N ALA A 1091 24.11 21.67 3.08
CA ALA A 1091 22.68 21.34 3.19
C ALA A 1091 22.40 19.89 2.78
N LEU A 1092 22.98 19.42 1.66
CA LEU A 1092 22.84 18.03 1.23
C LEU A 1092 23.40 17.05 2.26
N GLN A 1093 24.59 17.32 2.80
CA GLN A 1093 25.20 16.47 3.82
C GLN A 1093 24.42 16.50 5.14
N MET A 1094 23.90 17.66 5.54
CA MET A 1094 23.07 17.79 6.74
C MET A 1094 21.75 17.03 6.61
N SER A 1095 21.11 17.09 5.43
CA SER A 1095 19.89 16.35 5.15
C SER A 1095 20.09 14.84 5.32
N GLN A 1096 21.16 14.30 4.76
CA GLN A 1096 21.50 12.88 4.92
C GLN A 1096 21.92 12.53 6.36
N HIS A 1097 22.63 13.44 7.04
CA HIS A 1097 23.03 13.25 8.44
C HIS A 1097 21.80 13.13 9.35
N LEU A 1098 20.80 14.02 9.18
CA LEU A 1098 19.54 13.99 9.91
C LEU A 1098 18.71 12.74 9.56
N LEU A 1099 18.67 12.32 8.30
CA LEU A 1099 18.01 11.07 7.93
C LEU A 1099 18.67 9.84 8.58
N ALA A 1100 20.00 9.77 8.54
CA ALA A 1100 20.75 8.63 9.04
C ALA A 1100 20.73 8.52 10.58
N HIS A 1101 20.77 9.64 11.29
CA HIS A 1101 20.91 9.63 12.75
C HIS A 1101 19.60 9.94 13.51
N GLU A 1102 18.64 10.62 12.90
CA GLU A 1102 17.36 11.00 13.53
C GLU A 1102 16.15 10.40 12.83
N GLY A 1103 16.31 9.82 11.64
CA GLY A 1103 15.19 9.38 10.81
C GLY A 1103 14.37 10.55 10.22
N LEU A 1104 14.89 11.77 10.27
CA LEU A 1104 14.18 12.96 9.80
C LEU A 1104 14.43 13.17 8.30
N PHE A 1105 13.46 12.77 7.48
CA PHE A 1105 13.48 12.99 6.03
C PHE A 1105 12.93 14.38 5.64
N LEU A 1106 13.82 15.37 5.59
CA LEU A 1106 13.49 16.80 5.50
C LEU A 1106 13.77 17.41 4.12
N GLY A 1107 13.11 18.52 3.82
CA GLY A 1107 13.33 19.32 2.61
C GLY A 1107 14.61 20.16 2.65
N SER A 1108 14.94 20.82 1.53
CA SER A 1108 16.19 21.57 1.37
C SER A 1108 16.32 22.76 2.33
N SER A 1109 15.24 23.51 2.51
CA SER A 1109 15.24 24.67 3.42
C SER A 1109 15.41 24.29 4.89
N ALA A 1110 14.83 23.16 5.31
CA ALA A 1110 15.02 22.61 6.66
C ALA A 1110 16.46 22.14 6.90
N ALA A 1111 17.11 21.56 5.87
CA ALA A 1111 18.51 21.20 5.96
C ALA A 1111 19.43 22.43 6.09
N VAL A 1112 19.18 23.49 5.29
CA VAL A 1112 19.90 24.78 5.40
C VAL A 1112 19.77 25.37 6.80
N ASN A 1113 18.55 25.38 7.34
CA ASN A 1113 18.25 25.82 8.69
C ASN A 1113 19.05 25.06 9.76
N CYS A 1114 19.17 23.74 9.63
CA CYS A 1114 19.91 22.92 10.57
C CYS A 1114 21.43 23.16 10.50
N VAL A 1115 21.99 23.37 9.31
CA VAL A 1115 23.40 23.77 9.16
C VAL A 1115 23.66 25.10 9.87
N ALA A 1116 22.83 26.11 9.60
CA ALA A 1116 22.97 27.42 10.22
C ALA A 1116 22.79 27.35 11.75
N ALA A 1117 21.84 26.55 12.23
CA ALA A 1117 21.64 26.32 13.66
C ALA A 1117 22.90 25.72 14.32
N VAL A 1118 23.59 24.78 13.65
CA VAL A 1118 24.88 24.24 14.13
C VAL A 1118 25.98 25.30 14.14
N LYS A 1119 26.09 26.12 13.10
CA LYS A 1119 27.08 27.22 13.03
C LYS A 1119 26.87 28.21 14.18
N VAL A 1120 25.64 28.68 14.38
CA VAL A 1120 25.28 29.59 15.48
C VAL A 1120 25.47 28.93 16.85
N ALA A 1121 25.06 27.67 17.03
CA ALA A 1121 25.22 26.96 18.29
C ALA A 1121 26.69 26.84 18.70
N ARG A 1122 27.62 26.70 17.74
CA ARG A 1122 29.07 26.64 18.00
C ARG A 1122 29.64 27.96 18.53
N GLU A 1123 29.04 29.09 18.18
CA GLU A 1123 29.41 30.43 18.68
C GLU A 1123 28.84 30.75 20.06
N LEU A 1124 27.75 30.09 20.45
CA LEU A 1124 27.12 30.29 21.76
C LEU A 1124 27.79 29.47 22.86
N PRO A 1125 27.70 29.87 24.14
CA PRO A 1125 28.18 29.07 25.26
C PRO A 1125 27.62 27.63 25.26
N ARG A 1126 28.36 26.66 25.80
CA ARG A 1126 27.83 25.30 26.01
C ARG A 1126 26.58 25.35 26.88
N GLY A 1127 25.62 24.48 26.59
CA GLY A 1127 24.31 24.46 27.27
C GLY A 1127 23.29 25.48 26.76
N SER A 1128 23.65 26.34 25.79
CA SER A 1128 22.69 27.26 25.16
C SER A 1128 21.60 26.51 24.39
N ILE A 1129 20.42 27.12 24.23
CA ILE A 1129 19.29 26.58 23.46
C ILE A 1129 19.13 27.34 22.14
N VAL A 1130 19.17 26.62 21.02
CA VAL A 1130 18.97 27.14 19.67
C VAL A 1130 17.73 26.49 19.07
N ALA A 1131 16.78 27.28 18.58
CA ALA A 1131 15.62 26.78 17.85
C ALA A 1131 15.70 27.12 16.36
N THR A 1132 15.15 26.25 15.53
CA THR A 1132 15.00 26.44 14.09
C THR A 1132 13.68 25.85 13.60
N VAL A 1133 13.37 25.98 12.30
CA VAL A 1133 12.14 25.47 11.71
C VAL A 1133 12.44 24.37 10.70
N LEU A 1134 11.70 23.27 10.80
CA LEU A 1134 11.74 22.15 9.85
C LEU A 1134 10.57 22.35 8.86
N CYS A 1135 10.83 23.13 7.82
CA CYS A 1135 9.82 23.74 6.95
C CYS A 1135 8.88 22.75 6.25
N ASP A 1136 9.44 21.71 5.63
CA ASP A 1136 8.74 20.70 4.83
C ASP A 1136 9.49 19.36 4.77
N SER A 1137 8.78 18.33 4.31
CA SER A 1137 9.31 16.97 4.16
C SER A 1137 10.12 16.79 2.87
N GLY A 1138 11.12 15.90 2.91
CA GLY A 1138 11.90 15.50 1.74
C GLY A 1138 11.06 14.95 0.57
N ASN A 1139 9.84 14.48 0.85
CA ASN A 1139 8.89 14.00 -0.16
C ASN A 1139 8.60 15.03 -1.27
N ARG A 1140 8.69 16.34 -0.97
CA ARG A 1140 8.44 17.42 -1.95
C ARG A 1140 9.62 17.70 -2.88
N HIS A 1141 10.75 17.05 -2.65
CA HIS A 1141 12.00 17.32 -3.34
C HIS A 1141 12.65 16.05 -3.92
N LEU A 1142 11.91 14.94 -4.03
CA LEU A 1142 12.41 13.63 -4.50
C LEU A 1142 13.05 13.68 -5.89
N THR A 1143 12.61 14.58 -6.76
CA THR A 1143 13.12 14.74 -8.13
C THR A 1143 14.18 15.82 -8.28
N LYS A 1144 14.46 16.61 -7.23
CA LYS A 1144 15.48 17.66 -7.21
C LYS A 1144 16.45 17.48 -6.03
N PHE A 1145 16.18 18.05 -4.85
CA PHE A 1145 17.12 18.01 -3.71
C PHE A 1145 17.47 16.61 -3.21
N HIS A 1146 16.59 15.62 -3.34
CA HIS A 1146 16.84 14.22 -2.98
C HIS A 1146 17.10 13.31 -4.20
N ASN A 1147 17.43 13.91 -5.35
CA ASN A 1147 17.72 13.19 -6.59
C ASN A 1147 19.24 13.21 -6.88
N PRO A 1148 19.91 12.05 -6.86
CA PRO A 1148 21.34 11.96 -7.19
C PRO A 1148 21.70 12.51 -8.58
N ALA A 1149 20.79 12.42 -9.56
CA ALA A 1149 21.02 12.99 -10.89
C ALA A 1149 21.07 14.53 -10.85
N ALA A 1150 20.23 15.16 -10.02
CA ALA A 1150 20.25 16.61 -9.84
C ALA A 1150 21.51 17.05 -9.09
N TRP A 1151 22.03 16.26 -8.15
CA TRP A 1151 23.30 16.60 -7.47
C TRP A 1151 24.45 16.78 -8.46
N ALA A 1152 24.55 15.89 -9.45
CA ALA A 1152 25.57 15.97 -10.49
C ALA A 1152 25.40 17.23 -11.37
N GLU A 1153 24.17 17.60 -11.72
CA GLU A 1153 23.86 18.81 -12.50
C GLU A 1153 24.28 20.09 -11.75
N TYR A 1154 24.10 20.11 -10.44
CA TYR A 1154 24.49 21.22 -9.55
C TYR A 1154 25.95 21.13 -9.06
N GLY A 1155 26.75 20.19 -9.57
CA GLY A 1155 28.15 20.00 -9.21
C GLY A 1155 28.39 19.54 -7.77
N LEU A 1156 27.36 18.99 -7.11
CA LEU A 1156 27.42 18.50 -5.73
C LEU A 1156 28.01 17.11 -5.68
N SER A 1157 28.91 16.90 -4.73
CA SER A 1157 29.46 15.57 -4.46
C SER A 1157 28.45 14.71 -3.72
N PRO A 1158 28.35 13.41 -4.05
CA PRO A 1158 27.55 12.48 -3.27
C PRO A 1158 27.90 12.59 -1.78
N PRO A 1159 26.89 12.57 -0.89
CA PRO A 1159 27.11 12.65 0.54
C PRO A 1159 27.99 11.48 0.99
N ARG A 1160 28.98 11.76 1.83
CA ARG A 1160 29.91 10.73 2.33
C ARG A 1160 29.17 9.78 3.28
N PRO A 1161 29.60 8.51 3.41
CA PRO A 1161 29.12 7.64 4.48
C PRO A 1161 29.31 8.35 5.83
N HIS A 1162 28.26 8.43 6.64
CA HIS A 1162 28.33 9.13 7.92
C HIS A 1162 29.00 8.23 8.97
N GLU A 1163 30.16 8.66 9.47
CA GLU A 1163 30.77 8.13 10.69
C GLU A 1163 30.06 8.72 11.93
N ALA A 1164 30.23 8.13 13.12
CA ALA A 1164 29.48 8.48 14.32
C ALA A 1164 29.46 9.99 14.63
N LEU A 1165 28.26 10.62 14.59
CA LEU A 1165 27.96 12.01 14.99
C LEU A 1165 28.89 13.12 14.43
N ASP A 1166 29.63 12.83 13.34
CA ASP A 1166 30.60 13.78 12.78
C ASP A 1166 29.91 14.92 12.02
N LEU A 1167 30.13 16.15 12.49
CA LEU A 1167 29.69 17.40 11.86
C LEU A 1167 30.87 18.20 11.28
N SER A 1168 31.99 17.55 10.94
CA SER A 1168 33.17 18.16 10.31
C SER A 1168 32.88 18.81 8.96
N PHE A 1169 31.84 18.35 8.28
CA PHE A 1169 31.38 18.87 7.00
C PHE A 1169 30.69 20.24 7.11
N VAL A 1170 30.21 20.62 8.30
CA VAL A 1170 29.68 21.97 8.57
C VAL A 1170 30.86 22.89 8.82
N GLN A 1171 31.11 23.81 7.89
CA GLN A 1171 32.21 24.76 8.00
C GLN A 1171 31.95 25.76 9.15
N LYS A 1172 33.00 26.35 9.71
CA LYS A 1172 32.82 27.47 10.64
C LYS A 1172 32.28 28.68 9.86
N SER A 1173 31.40 29.44 10.50
CA SER A 1173 30.80 30.67 9.99
C SER A 1173 31.84 31.72 9.59
#